data_AF-A0A1G2XSM8-F1
#
_entry.id   AF-A0A1G2XSM8-F1
#
_cell.length_a   1.000
_cell.length_b   1.000
_cell.length_c   1.000
_cell.angle_alpha   90.00
_cell.angle_beta   90.00
_cell.angle_gamma   90.00
#
_symmetry.space_group_name_H-M   'P 1'
#
loop_
_entity.id
_entity.type
_entity.pdbx_description
1 polymer ?
#
loop_
_entity_poly.entity_id
_entity_poly.type
_entity_poly.pdbx_seq_one_letter_code
_entity_poly.pdbx_strand_id
1 'polypeptide(L)'
;MTSITNNQVNIEVLKTEKHLNQVQDLWKKDASRLGFFPKGAFEEHKNKKLIIIAVDETDICCGYLLYRITKNKTAITHLCVDANKRGRGVAKQLVDFLIQHTKHTAGIALKCREDYFNSHFWEKFGFSYLTQTSGRGKGSKKLITWWRGNGKPDLFSSTAQKLKQEKISAVIDANIVYEFVKEENENNAPTFRLKRLWIDDNVELFITPELYNEIHRKKDDTIQTKNRAQAQSFYQADCSALDFDRINSELNLLFPEKQSDQDKSDLKHMAWAIGFGAEYFVTNDEKLISSSFETLKHKYNLTILRPAQFIIKIDELCGIGNYEPSRFIGTPIQLSLAKADEIENLITIFQNPSLERKNQFRHTIHSVLNPLQYTLHVITEDNNPIGLIAKSVPQEQNPEIEIPILRVVENIKGFTLARQIIRDCIKFSIDSKKYITRISDQNINKVIKEIIFAFGFFECLNGHVKINLPYILNSAQVADKILAQSDNIEVEYEGLEDWANLIKDKNNIKSYDFVASVEHYHFPLKLEDGYMPCYTVPIQSKWAQELFEHRIALLFGRKTELALNDTMIYYRSAHGPKITFPARLLWYVSGDESGFSQNVRACSLLEEVQVGKPKDLFRKHQRFGIYQWENVLEKAKGDINNDIMVLKFTNTELLKKPIKLKRLNNIFLEMSQKYQIQQPQPIRNDVFLKIYSEGMF
;
A
#
# COMPACT_ATOMS: atom_id res chain seq x y z
N MET A 1 0.18 -53.87 5.76
CA MET A 1 -0.86 -54.15 6.77
C MET A 1 -0.19 -54.15 8.14
N THR A 2 -0.55 -53.20 8.99
CA THR A 2 -0.07 -53.10 10.38
C THR A 2 -1.33 -52.91 11.22
N SER A 3 -1.60 -53.82 12.15
CA SER A 3 -2.87 -53.88 12.85
C SER A 3 -3.00 -52.74 13.86
N ILE A 4 -3.72 -51.68 13.47
CA ILE A 4 -4.25 -50.70 14.41
C ILE A 4 -5.40 -51.37 15.15
N THR A 5 -5.11 -51.98 16.29
CA THR A 5 -6.13 -52.44 17.23
C THR A 5 -6.82 -51.22 17.83
N ASN A 6 -7.98 -50.87 17.27
CA ASN A 6 -8.92 -49.93 17.87
C ASN A 6 -9.40 -50.51 19.20
N ASN A 7 -8.69 -50.16 20.29
CA ASN A 7 -9.12 -50.47 21.65
C ASN A 7 -10.36 -49.64 21.96
N GLN A 8 -11.55 -50.18 21.70
CA GLN A 8 -12.78 -49.54 22.14
C GLN A 8 -12.81 -49.52 23.66
N VAL A 9 -13.05 -48.34 24.23
CA VAL A 9 -13.33 -48.14 25.64
C VAL A 9 -14.69 -47.47 25.73
N ASN A 10 -15.54 -47.96 26.62
CA ASN A 10 -16.79 -47.31 26.94
C ASN A 10 -16.51 -46.15 27.93
N ILE A 11 -17.06 -44.97 27.65
CA ILE A 11 -16.95 -43.82 28.54
C ILE A 11 -18.28 -43.60 29.25
N GLU A 12 -18.29 -43.71 30.57
CA GLU A 12 -19.50 -43.47 31.36
C GLU A 12 -19.23 -42.77 32.70
N VAL A 13 -20.29 -42.30 33.33
CA VAL A 13 -20.24 -41.78 34.70
C VAL A 13 -20.18 -42.96 35.67
N LEU A 14 -19.26 -42.90 36.63
CA LEU A 14 -19.04 -43.94 37.65
C LEU A 14 -20.31 -44.18 38.48
N LYS A 15 -20.72 -45.45 38.58
CA LYS A 15 -21.89 -45.89 39.38
C LYS A 15 -21.56 -47.01 40.38
N THR A 16 -20.69 -47.95 40.02
CA THR A 16 -20.48 -49.20 40.79
C THR A 16 -19.37 -49.07 41.83
N GLU A 17 -19.43 -49.87 42.91
CA GLU A 17 -18.32 -49.99 43.86
C GLU A 17 -17.10 -50.72 43.27
N LYS A 18 -17.34 -51.68 42.34
CA LYS A 18 -16.27 -52.38 41.61
C LYS A 18 -15.35 -51.38 40.91
N HIS A 19 -15.92 -50.47 40.12
CA HIS A 19 -15.17 -49.46 39.40
C HIS A 19 -14.61 -48.37 40.34
N LEU A 20 -15.30 -48.05 41.45
CA LEU A 20 -14.77 -47.09 42.43
C LEU A 20 -13.45 -47.58 43.03
N ASN A 21 -13.37 -48.85 43.42
CA ASN A 21 -12.14 -49.46 43.92
C ASN A 21 -11.01 -49.40 42.86
N GLN A 22 -11.32 -49.72 41.60
CA GLN A 22 -10.37 -49.60 40.49
C GLN A 22 -9.88 -48.15 40.27
N VAL A 23 -10.76 -47.15 40.39
CA VAL A 23 -10.40 -45.72 40.33
C VAL A 23 -9.46 -45.34 41.49
N GLN A 24 -9.72 -45.82 42.71
CA GLN A 24 -8.83 -45.62 43.85
C GLN A 24 -7.47 -46.28 43.65
N ASP A 25 -7.41 -47.46 43.04
CA ASP A 25 -6.15 -48.16 42.75
C ASP A 25 -5.34 -47.49 41.63
N LEU A 26 -6.01 -46.93 40.60
CA LEU A 26 -5.36 -46.05 39.62
C LEU A 26 -4.81 -44.79 40.28
N TRP A 27 -5.58 -44.15 41.18
CA TRP A 27 -5.11 -42.98 41.92
C TRP A 27 -3.89 -43.32 42.78
N LYS A 28 -3.89 -44.42 43.55
CA LYS A 28 -2.75 -44.84 44.40
C LYS A 28 -1.44 -44.94 43.61
N LYS A 29 -1.49 -45.47 42.37
CA LYS A 29 -0.32 -45.63 41.48
C LYS A 29 0.30 -44.29 41.05
N ASP A 30 -0.52 -43.26 40.79
CA ASP A 30 -0.08 -41.94 40.32
C ASP A 30 -0.28 -40.81 41.38
N ALA A 31 -0.50 -41.15 42.65
CA ALA A 31 -0.84 -40.20 43.72
C ALA A 31 0.21 -39.09 43.94
N SER A 32 1.49 -39.38 43.68
CA SER A 32 2.59 -38.41 43.72
C SER A 32 2.50 -37.31 42.66
N ARG A 33 1.70 -37.54 41.60
CA ARG A 33 1.40 -36.59 40.52
C ARG A 33 0.01 -35.95 40.68
N LEU A 34 -0.99 -36.76 41.00
CA LEU A 34 -2.38 -36.30 41.13
C LEU A 34 -2.59 -35.47 42.41
N GLY A 35 -1.78 -35.69 43.43
CA GLY A 35 -1.87 -35.03 44.72
C GLY A 35 -2.67 -35.82 45.75
N PHE A 36 -2.59 -35.36 47.00
CA PHE A 36 -3.33 -35.95 48.11
C PHE A 36 -4.84 -35.73 47.94
N PHE A 37 -5.61 -36.79 48.13
CA PHE A 37 -7.06 -36.78 48.09
C PHE A 37 -7.61 -37.40 49.39
N PRO A 38 -8.47 -36.71 50.15
CA PRO A 38 -8.94 -37.21 51.45
C PRO A 38 -9.71 -38.53 51.36
N LYS A 39 -9.63 -39.34 52.42
CA LYS A 39 -10.45 -40.55 52.58
C LYS A 39 -11.94 -40.18 52.56
N GLY A 40 -12.76 -40.91 51.80
CA GLY A 40 -14.19 -40.61 51.61
C GLY A 40 -14.49 -39.63 50.46
N ALA A 41 -13.50 -38.94 49.90
CA ALA A 41 -13.74 -37.95 48.86
C ALA A 41 -14.10 -38.58 47.50
N PHE A 42 -13.60 -39.79 47.18
CA PHE A 42 -13.98 -40.49 45.95
C PHE A 42 -15.43 -40.96 45.99
N GLU A 43 -15.86 -41.48 47.14
CA GLU A 43 -17.23 -41.88 47.47
C GLU A 43 -18.19 -40.69 47.32
N GLU A 44 -17.83 -39.53 47.88
CA GLU A 44 -18.61 -38.29 47.77
C GLU A 44 -18.75 -37.83 46.30
N HIS A 45 -17.66 -37.84 45.53
CA HIS A 45 -17.70 -37.43 44.12
C HIS A 45 -18.43 -38.44 43.23
N LYS A 46 -18.37 -39.74 43.54
CA LYS A 46 -19.21 -40.77 42.89
C LYS A 46 -20.69 -40.47 43.13
N ASN A 47 -21.09 -40.26 44.38
CA ASN A 47 -22.48 -39.99 44.74
C ASN A 47 -23.00 -38.70 44.06
N LYS A 48 -22.13 -37.72 43.85
CA LYS A 48 -22.40 -36.48 43.09
C LYS A 48 -22.30 -36.64 41.56
N LYS A 49 -22.00 -37.83 41.03
CA LYS A 49 -21.82 -38.13 39.60
C LYS A 49 -20.68 -37.33 38.93
N LEU A 50 -19.64 -37.00 39.70
CA LEU A 50 -18.50 -36.15 39.32
C LEU A 50 -17.24 -36.94 38.90
N ILE A 51 -17.37 -38.24 38.68
CA ILE A 51 -16.30 -39.11 38.17
C ILE A 51 -16.79 -39.75 36.87
N ILE A 52 -16.01 -39.57 35.81
CA ILE A 52 -16.16 -40.25 34.52
C ILE A 52 -15.08 -41.33 34.47
N ILE A 53 -15.42 -42.53 33.99
CA ILE A 53 -14.50 -43.66 33.83
C ILE A 53 -14.43 -44.09 32.37
N ALA A 54 -13.28 -44.65 31.99
CA ALA A 54 -13.07 -45.35 30.73
C ALA A 54 -12.89 -46.83 31.04
N VAL A 55 -13.82 -47.65 30.58
CA VAL A 55 -13.88 -49.09 30.85
C VAL A 55 -13.58 -49.83 29.55
N ASP A 56 -12.70 -50.83 29.57
CA ASP A 56 -12.45 -51.66 28.38
C ASP A 56 -13.45 -52.82 28.24
N GLU A 57 -13.33 -53.56 27.14
CA GLU A 57 -14.18 -54.71 26.79
C GLU A 57 -14.26 -55.80 27.88
N THR A 58 -13.32 -55.83 28.84
CA THR A 58 -13.28 -56.80 29.96
C THR A 58 -13.93 -56.28 31.25
N ASP A 59 -14.64 -55.16 31.19
CA ASP A 59 -15.21 -54.45 32.34
C ASP A 59 -14.16 -54.06 33.40
N ILE A 60 -13.01 -53.58 32.92
CA ILE A 60 -11.91 -53.03 33.72
C ILE A 60 -11.76 -51.53 33.46
N CYS A 61 -11.84 -50.72 34.52
CA CYS A 61 -11.56 -49.29 34.46
C CYS A 61 -10.06 -49.05 34.16
N CYS A 62 -9.78 -48.55 32.96
CA CYS A 62 -8.44 -48.22 32.46
C CYS A 62 -8.08 -46.73 32.54
N GLY A 63 -9.00 -45.88 32.98
CA GLY A 63 -8.76 -44.46 33.20
C GLY A 63 -9.98 -43.76 33.80
N TYR A 64 -9.76 -42.59 34.40
CA TYR A 64 -10.83 -41.78 34.98
C TYR A 64 -10.54 -40.28 34.89
N LEU A 65 -11.61 -39.49 34.90
CA LEU A 65 -11.61 -38.05 35.02
C LEU A 65 -12.48 -37.65 36.22
N LEU A 66 -11.86 -37.02 37.21
CA LEU A 66 -12.53 -36.41 38.36
C LEU A 66 -12.66 -34.91 38.12
N TYR A 67 -13.87 -34.36 38.25
CA TYR A 67 -14.12 -32.93 38.09
C TYR A 67 -14.99 -32.38 39.23
N ARG A 68 -15.22 -31.08 39.22
CA ARG A 68 -16.18 -30.39 40.09
C ARG A 68 -16.86 -29.26 39.31
N ILE A 69 -18.05 -28.86 39.76
CA ILE A 69 -18.75 -27.67 39.25
C ILE A 69 -18.79 -26.64 40.38
N THR A 70 -18.49 -25.38 40.08
CA THR A 70 -18.49 -24.28 41.06
C THR A 70 -18.81 -22.97 40.37
N LYS A 71 -19.83 -22.23 40.84
CA LYS A 71 -20.25 -20.92 40.29
C LYS A 71 -20.29 -20.88 38.75
N ASN A 72 -21.04 -21.83 38.17
CA ASN A 72 -21.19 -22.01 36.71
C ASN A 72 -19.88 -22.31 35.93
N LYS A 73 -18.83 -22.82 36.57
CA LYS A 73 -17.59 -23.28 35.91
C LYS A 73 -17.30 -24.73 36.26
N THR A 74 -16.89 -25.51 35.27
CA THR A 74 -16.34 -26.86 35.46
C THR A 74 -14.85 -26.73 35.82
N ALA A 75 -14.33 -27.56 36.71
CA ALA A 75 -12.90 -27.68 36.96
C ALA A 75 -12.47 -29.15 36.99
N ILE A 76 -11.47 -29.53 36.17
CA ILE A 76 -10.84 -30.84 36.23
C ILE A 76 -9.93 -30.88 37.46
N THR A 77 -10.12 -31.90 38.29
CA THR A 77 -9.31 -32.16 39.49
C THR A 77 -8.26 -33.23 39.21
N HIS A 78 -8.67 -34.38 38.63
CA HIS A 78 -7.77 -35.43 38.17
C HIS A 78 -8.11 -35.85 36.74
N LEU A 79 -7.09 -36.18 35.95
CA LEU A 79 -7.20 -37.00 34.74
C LEU A 79 -6.11 -38.07 34.83
N CYS A 80 -6.51 -39.34 34.88
CA CYS A 80 -5.62 -40.47 35.05
C CYS A 80 -5.96 -41.56 34.02
N VAL A 81 -4.93 -42.15 33.42
CA VAL A 81 -5.06 -43.31 32.51
C VAL A 81 -3.98 -44.31 32.92
N ASP A 82 -4.34 -45.60 32.97
CA ASP A 82 -3.41 -46.70 33.29
C ASP A 82 -2.22 -46.65 32.34
N ALA A 83 -1.02 -46.89 32.87
CA ALA A 83 0.24 -46.75 32.14
C ALA A 83 0.26 -47.54 30.82
N ASN A 84 -0.36 -48.73 30.78
CA ASN A 84 -0.37 -49.62 29.61
C ASN A 84 -1.35 -49.19 28.50
N LYS A 85 -2.26 -48.26 28.83
CA LYS A 85 -3.35 -47.78 27.96
C LYS A 85 -3.15 -46.30 27.56
N ARG A 86 -2.09 -45.64 28.07
CA ARG A 86 -1.63 -44.31 27.61
C ARG A 86 -1.27 -44.35 26.12
N GLY A 87 -1.37 -43.19 25.45
CA GLY A 87 -1.16 -43.07 24.00
C GLY A 87 -2.32 -43.57 23.11
N ARG A 88 -3.24 -44.39 23.64
CA ARG A 88 -4.37 -44.99 22.88
C ARG A 88 -5.64 -44.11 22.84
N GLY A 89 -5.53 -42.80 22.97
CA GLY A 89 -6.68 -41.87 22.90
C GLY A 89 -7.64 -41.85 24.10
N VAL A 90 -7.52 -42.75 25.09
CA VAL A 90 -8.41 -42.82 26.27
C VAL A 90 -8.61 -41.48 26.98
N ALA A 91 -7.52 -40.72 27.18
CA ALA A 91 -7.56 -39.39 27.79
C ALA A 91 -8.41 -38.39 26.98
N LYS A 92 -8.35 -38.47 25.64
CA LYS A 92 -9.15 -37.62 24.74
C LYS A 92 -10.64 -37.94 24.93
N GLN A 93 -11.01 -39.22 24.89
CA GLN A 93 -12.41 -39.65 25.02
C GLN A 93 -13.03 -39.24 26.38
N LEU A 94 -12.26 -39.32 27.47
CA LEU A 94 -12.67 -38.82 28.79
C LEU A 94 -12.93 -37.30 28.80
N VAL A 95 -12.06 -36.51 28.15
CA VAL A 95 -12.18 -35.05 28.08
C VAL A 95 -13.31 -34.62 27.12
N ASP A 96 -13.44 -35.28 25.96
CA ASP A 96 -14.53 -35.07 25.00
C ASP A 96 -15.90 -35.34 25.66
N PHE A 97 -16.01 -36.40 26.47
CA PHE A 97 -17.21 -36.70 27.25
C PHE A 97 -17.51 -35.60 28.29
N LEU A 98 -16.50 -35.12 29.03
CA LEU A 98 -16.68 -34.02 29.98
C LEU A 98 -17.16 -32.73 29.28
N ILE A 99 -16.60 -32.41 28.12
CA ILE A 99 -17.01 -31.27 27.28
C ILE A 99 -18.48 -31.40 26.92
N GLN A 100 -18.89 -32.56 26.38
CA GLN A 100 -20.28 -32.80 26.02
C GLN A 100 -21.23 -32.81 27.24
N HIS A 101 -20.78 -33.30 28.39
CA HIS A 101 -21.58 -33.36 29.61
C HIS A 101 -21.73 -31.98 30.29
N THR A 102 -20.74 -31.10 30.15
CA THR A 102 -20.69 -29.82 30.86
C THR A 102 -20.88 -28.57 29.99
N LYS A 103 -21.30 -28.72 28.72
CA LYS A 103 -21.66 -27.63 27.78
C LYS A 103 -22.70 -26.60 28.27
N HIS A 104 -23.36 -26.86 29.39
CA HIS A 104 -24.24 -25.91 30.07
C HIS A 104 -23.48 -24.89 30.95
N THR A 105 -22.28 -25.22 31.43
CA THR A 105 -21.42 -24.31 32.21
C THR A 105 -20.68 -23.32 31.32
N ALA A 106 -20.10 -22.26 31.89
CA ALA A 106 -19.35 -21.25 31.14
C ALA A 106 -18.08 -21.79 30.46
N GLY A 107 -17.50 -22.86 31.00
CA GLY A 107 -16.27 -23.46 30.51
C GLY A 107 -15.59 -24.38 31.52
N ILE A 108 -14.46 -24.94 31.11
CA ILE A 108 -13.67 -25.90 31.87
C ILE A 108 -12.32 -25.30 32.22
N ALA A 109 -12.00 -25.27 33.52
CA ALA A 109 -10.70 -24.91 34.04
C ALA A 109 -9.90 -26.14 34.48
N LEU A 110 -8.58 -26.03 34.52
CA LEU A 110 -7.74 -26.97 35.26
C LEU A 110 -6.45 -26.28 35.73
N LYS A 111 -5.79 -26.88 36.72
CA LYS A 111 -4.44 -26.47 37.15
C LYS A 111 -3.49 -27.65 37.00
N CYS A 112 -2.45 -27.47 36.20
CA CYS A 112 -1.44 -28.49 35.95
C CYS A 112 -0.06 -27.94 36.32
N ARG A 113 0.84 -28.79 36.83
CA ARG A 113 2.24 -28.41 36.98
C ARG A 113 2.91 -28.41 35.62
N GLU A 114 3.78 -27.44 35.40
CA GLU A 114 4.59 -27.31 34.18
C GLU A 114 5.47 -28.54 33.91
N ASP A 115 5.89 -29.26 34.97
CA ASP A 115 6.82 -30.40 34.86
C ASP A 115 6.16 -31.79 34.69
N TYR A 116 4.86 -31.88 34.39
CA TYR A 116 4.13 -33.15 34.32
C TYR A 116 3.86 -33.70 32.92
N PHE A 117 3.72 -32.82 31.93
CA PHE A 117 3.44 -33.19 30.54
C PHE A 117 4.27 -32.28 29.63
N ASN A 118 4.34 -32.60 28.33
CA ASN A 118 4.76 -31.59 27.37
C ASN A 118 3.72 -30.44 27.35
N SER A 119 4.19 -29.22 27.08
CA SER A 119 3.38 -27.99 26.99
C SER A 119 2.07 -28.20 26.21
N HIS A 120 2.14 -28.97 25.13
CA HIS A 120 1.04 -29.20 24.19
C HIS A 120 -0.07 -30.16 24.64
N PHE A 121 0.01 -30.81 25.82
CA PHE A 121 -0.96 -31.84 26.18
C PHE A 121 -2.40 -31.31 26.27
N TRP A 122 -2.61 -30.17 26.94
CA TRP A 122 -3.93 -29.55 27.09
C TRP A 122 -4.36 -28.74 25.86
N GLU A 123 -3.41 -28.15 25.14
CA GLU A 123 -3.65 -27.46 23.86
C GLU A 123 -4.36 -28.38 22.84
N LYS A 124 -4.03 -29.68 22.83
CA LYS A 124 -4.65 -30.70 21.97
C LYS A 124 -6.12 -30.99 22.27
N PHE A 125 -6.63 -30.53 23.41
CA PHE A 125 -8.05 -30.65 23.79
C PHE A 125 -8.77 -29.28 23.76
N GLY A 126 -8.20 -28.29 23.07
CA GLY A 126 -8.80 -26.96 22.92
C GLY A 126 -8.70 -26.07 24.16
N PHE A 127 -7.79 -26.36 25.09
CA PHE A 127 -7.51 -25.48 26.22
C PHE A 127 -6.49 -24.40 25.84
N SER A 128 -6.73 -23.18 26.31
CA SER A 128 -5.78 -22.08 26.25
C SER A 128 -5.15 -21.82 27.61
N TYR A 129 -3.88 -21.40 27.62
CA TYR A 129 -3.20 -20.88 28.79
C TYR A 129 -3.94 -19.65 29.31
N LEU A 130 -4.22 -19.60 30.62
CA LEU A 130 -4.84 -18.45 31.27
C LEU A 130 -3.86 -17.67 32.15
N THR A 131 -3.19 -18.35 33.08
CA THR A 131 -2.25 -17.71 34.02
C THR A 131 -1.37 -18.75 34.71
N GLN A 132 -0.31 -18.29 35.37
CA GLN A 132 0.61 -19.11 36.15
C GLN A 132 0.71 -18.60 37.59
N THR A 133 0.82 -19.53 38.52
CA THR A 133 0.98 -19.24 39.96
C THR A 133 2.06 -20.15 40.56
N SER A 134 2.76 -19.69 41.59
CA SER A 134 3.71 -20.54 42.32
C SER A 134 2.97 -21.66 43.07
N GLY A 135 3.44 -22.90 42.94
CA GLY A 135 2.90 -24.04 43.65
C GLY A 135 3.13 -23.94 45.16
N ARG A 136 2.15 -24.39 45.96
CA ARG A 136 2.23 -24.42 47.45
C ARG A 136 3.11 -25.56 47.99
N GLY A 137 3.78 -26.31 47.12
CA GLY A 137 4.60 -27.47 47.47
C GLY A 137 6.07 -27.11 47.62
N LYS A 138 6.85 -28.01 48.25
CA LYS A 138 8.29 -27.86 48.45
C LYS A 138 8.99 -27.66 47.09
N GLY A 139 9.69 -26.54 46.92
CA GLY A 139 10.35 -26.15 45.67
C GLY A 139 9.54 -25.24 44.72
N SER A 140 8.38 -24.72 45.14
CA SER A 140 7.66 -23.60 44.49
C SER A 140 7.34 -23.74 42.99
N LYS A 141 7.28 -24.98 42.46
CA LYS A 141 7.14 -25.25 41.02
C LYS A 141 5.92 -24.55 40.40
N LYS A 142 6.08 -24.04 39.18
CA LYS A 142 5.06 -23.29 38.42
C LYS A 142 3.81 -24.16 38.18
N LEU A 143 2.64 -23.64 38.60
CA LEU A 143 1.31 -24.18 38.30
C LEU A 143 0.66 -23.34 37.21
N ILE A 144 0.44 -23.94 36.05
CA ILE A 144 -0.28 -23.36 34.92
C ILE A 144 -1.77 -23.59 35.10
N THR A 145 -2.56 -22.53 34.97
CA THR A 145 -4.02 -22.60 34.88
C THR A 145 -4.41 -22.55 33.42
N TRP A 146 -5.15 -23.56 32.97
CA TRP A 146 -5.70 -23.63 31.61
C TRP A 146 -7.22 -23.42 31.63
N TRP A 147 -7.76 -22.91 30.53
CA TRP A 147 -9.18 -22.62 30.34
C TRP A 147 -9.65 -23.04 28.95
N ARG A 148 -10.85 -23.62 28.87
CA ARG A 148 -11.59 -23.87 27.62
C ARG A 148 -13.00 -23.32 27.77
N GLY A 149 -13.37 -22.33 26.97
CA GLY A 149 -14.72 -21.79 26.94
C GLY A 149 -15.73 -22.80 26.40
N ASN A 150 -17.00 -22.64 26.79
CA ASN A 150 -18.13 -23.36 26.19
C ASN A 150 -18.98 -22.46 25.27
N GLY A 151 -18.46 -21.30 24.84
CA GLY A 151 -19.20 -20.31 24.03
C GLY A 151 -20.38 -19.66 24.78
N LYS A 152 -20.34 -19.59 26.12
CA LYS A 152 -21.34 -18.87 26.91
C LYS A 152 -20.93 -17.40 27.05
N PRO A 153 -21.83 -16.43 26.76
CA PRO A 153 -21.52 -15.02 26.92
C PRO A 153 -21.11 -14.66 28.35
N ASP A 154 -20.13 -13.79 28.44
CA ASP A 154 -19.70 -13.04 29.62
C ASP A 154 -19.51 -11.56 29.25
N LEU A 155 -19.11 -10.72 30.21
CA LEU A 155 -19.02 -9.26 30.02
C LEU A 155 -18.04 -8.83 28.91
N PHE A 156 -16.99 -9.61 28.67
CA PHE A 156 -15.96 -9.29 27.67
C PHE A 156 -16.38 -9.79 26.29
N SER A 157 -16.90 -11.02 26.20
CA SER A 157 -17.41 -11.58 24.94
C SER A 157 -18.67 -10.87 24.45
N SER A 158 -19.53 -10.35 25.32
CA SER A 158 -20.66 -9.50 24.90
C SER A 158 -20.18 -8.17 24.30
N THR A 159 -19.13 -7.57 24.86
CA THR A 159 -18.52 -6.33 24.33
C THR A 159 -17.83 -6.60 22.98
N ALA A 160 -17.08 -7.71 22.87
CA ALA A 160 -16.46 -8.13 21.62
C ALA A 160 -17.49 -8.38 20.50
N GLN A 161 -18.60 -9.06 20.81
CA GLN A 161 -19.70 -9.28 19.87
C GLN A 161 -20.40 -7.98 19.44
N LYS A 162 -20.54 -7.00 20.35
CA LYS A 162 -21.07 -5.66 20.00
C LYS A 162 -20.14 -4.92 19.04
N LEU A 163 -18.85 -4.83 19.38
CA LEU A 163 -17.85 -4.16 18.52
C LEU A 163 -17.77 -4.80 17.13
N LYS A 164 -17.86 -6.13 17.05
CA LYS A 164 -17.91 -6.88 15.79
C LYS A 164 -19.18 -6.65 14.95
N GLN A 165 -20.25 -6.07 15.53
CA GLN A 165 -21.46 -5.67 14.79
C GLN A 165 -21.45 -4.19 14.41
N GLU A 166 -20.74 -3.36 15.17
CA GLU A 166 -20.69 -1.89 14.99
C GLU A 166 -19.49 -1.43 14.14
N LYS A 167 -18.42 -2.25 14.04
CA LYS A 167 -17.15 -1.92 13.40
C LYS A 167 -16.67 -3.05 12.49
N ILE A 168 -15.81 -2.70 11.53
CA ILE A 168 -15.06 -3.66 10.70
C ILE A 168 -14.19 -4.52 11.61
N SER A 169 -14.38 -5.84 11.51
CA SER A 169 -13.79 -6.82 12.43
C SER A 169 -12.55 -7.51 11.83
N ALA A 170 -11.38 -7.26 12.41
CA ALA A 170 -10.12 -7.83 11.95
C ALA A 170 -9.36 -8.58 13.05
N VAL A 171 -9.06 -9.86 12.81
CA VAL A 171 -8.21 -10.66 13.70
C VAL A 171 -6.77 -10.55 13.24
N ILE A 172 -5.86 -10.19 14.16
CA ILE A 172 -4.43 -10.08 13.89
C ILE A 172 -3.68 -11.36 14.31
N ASP A 173 -2.78 -11.81 13.44
CA ASP A 173 -1.85 -12.91 13.69
C ASP A 173 -0.89 -12.58 14.85
N ALA A 174 -0.45 -13.61 15.56
CA ALA A 174 0.43 -13.50 16.71
C ALA A 174 1.75 -12.78 16.41
N ASN A 175 2.29 -12.96 15.20
CA ASN A 175 3.50 -12.28 14.74
C ASN A 175 3.36 -10.75 14.74
N ILE A 176 2.19 -10.24 14.33
CA ILE A 176 1.85 -8.81 14.34
C ILE A 176 1.80 -8.29 15.78
N VAL A 177 1.22 -9.05 16.71
CA VAL A 177 1.18 -8.68 18.14
C VAL A 177 2.59 -8.63 18.74
N TYR A 178 3.48 -9.55 18.35
CA TYR A 178 4.88 -9.53 18.80
C TYR A 178 5.68 -8.35 18.22
N GLU A 179 5.35 -7.91 17.00
CA GLU A 179 5.94 -6.71 16.40
C GLU A 179 5.54 -5.43 17.15
N PHE A 180 4.30 -5.31 17.64
CA PHE A 180 3.86 -4.16 18.47
C PHE A 180 4.68 -3.93 19.76
N VAL A 181 5.38 -4.97 20.24
CA VAL A 181 6.19 -4.98 21.47
C VAL A 181 7.65 -4.59 21.22
N LYS A 182 8.12 -4.63 19.97
CA LYS A 182 9.43 -4.11 19.60
C LYS A 182 9.43 -2.58 19.73
N GLU A 183 10.56 -2.01 20.13
CA GLU A 183 10.69 -0.56 20.38
C GLU A 183 10.43 0.26 19.11
N GLU A 184 9.97 1.51 19.27
CA GLU A 184 9.42 2.40 18.23
C GLU A 184 10.43 2.92 17.19
N ASN A 185 11.58 2.24 17.04
CA ASN A 185 12.67 2.64 16.15
C ASN A 185 12.34 2.52 14.65
N GLU A 186 11.19 1.93 14.29
CA GLU A 186 10.70 1.85 12.90
C GLU A 186 9.28 2.42 12.76
N ASN A 187 9.14 3.75 12.89
CA ASN A 187 7.90 4.50 12.59
C ASN A 187 7.32 4.23 11.17
N ASN A 188 8.07 3.57 10.29
CA ASN A 188 7.69 3.25 8.91
C ASN A 188 7.22 1.80 8.69
N ALA A 189 7.34 0.87 9.66
CA ALA A 189 6.87 -0.50 9.42
C ALA A 189 5.33 -0.55 9.38
N PRO A 190 4.70 -1.20 8.37
CA PRO A 190 3.23 -1.24 8.24
C PRO A 190 2.49 -1.74 9.48
N THR A 191 3.11 -2.62 10.27
CA THR A 191 2.54 -3.10 11.54
C THR A 191 2.34 -1.96 12.55
N PHE A 192 3.31 -1.05 12.74
CA PHE A 192 3.10 0.11 13.63
C PHE A 192 2.07 1.13 13.12
N ARG A 193 1.61 1.00 11.87
CA ARG A 193 0.49 1.75 11.26
C ARG A 193 -0.88 1.05 11.43
N LEU A 194 -0.90 -0.25 11.79
CA LEU A 194 -2.09 -0.93 12.34
C LEU A 194 -2.34 -0.53 13.81
N LYS A 195 -1.24 -0.40 14.57
CA LYS A 195 -1.18 0.54 15.71
C LYS A 195 -1.55 1.93 15.15
N ARG A 196 -2.33 2.76 15.86
CA ARG A 196 -2.93 4.03 15.37
C ARG A 196 -4.15 3.87 14.45
N LEU A 197 -4.33 2.81 13.66
CA LEU A 197 -5.58 2.56 12.91
C LEU A 197 -6.79 2.33 13.83
N TRP A 198 -6.58 1.81 15.05
CA TRP A 198 -7.60 1.70 16.10
C TRP A 198 -8.02 3.04 16.73
N ILE A 199 -7.47 4.17 16.26
CA ILE A 199 -7.94 5.53 16.57
C ILE A 199 -9.06 5.93 15.59
N ASP A 200 -9.23 5.20 14.48
CA ASP A 200 -10.40 5.31 13.60
C ASP A 200 -11.58 4.54 14.22
N ASP A 201 -12.70 5.23 14.44
CA ASP A 201 -13.91 4.65 15.06
C ASP A 201 -14.52 3.50 14.25
N ASN A 202 -14.11 3.31 12.98
CA ASN A 202 -14.67 2.31 12.07
C ASN A 202 -14.11 0.88 12.22
N VAL A 203 -13.00 0.67 12.95
CA VAL A 203 -12.28 -0.62 12.97
C VAL A 203 -12.02 -1.12 14.40
N GLU A 204 -12.07 -2.44 14.59
CA GLU A 204 -11.65 -3.10 15.84
C GLU A 204 -10.68 -4.26 15.56
N LEU A 205 -9.55 -4.29 16.28
CA LEU A 205 -8.54 -5.34 16.17
C LEU A 205 -8.72 -6.39 17.29
N PHE A 206 -8.83 -7.65 16.90
CA PHE A 206 -9.03 -8.78 17.80
C PHE A 206 -7.82 -9.73 17.77
N ILE A 207 -7.56 -10.39 18.90
CA ILE A 207 -6.59 -11.50 19.01
C ILE A 207 -7.33 -12.82 19.22
N THR A 208 -6.67 -13.96 19.02
CA THR A 208 -7.28 -15.27 19.31
C THR A 208 -6.82 -15.85 20.66
N PRO A 209 -7.59 -16.77 21.27
CA PRO A 209 -7.15 -17.53 22.44
C PRO A 209 -5.83 -18.31 22.24
N GLU A 210 -5.47 -18.72 21.02
CA GLU A 210 -4.23 -19.46 20.76
C GLU A 210 -2.96 -18.59 20.96
N LEU A 211 -3.07 -17.26 20.87
CA LEU A 211 -1.97 -16.34 21.16
C LEU A 211 -1.38 -16.57 22.56
N TYR A 212 -2.21 -16.87 23.55
CA TYR A 212 -1.74 -17.13 24.92
C TYR A 212 -0.97 -18.46 25.03
N ASN A 213 -1.31 -19.46 24.20
CA ASN A 213 -0.55 -20.70 24.10
C ASN A 213 0.82 -20.45 23.48
N GLU A 214 0.89 -19.71 22.37
CA GLU A 214 2.19 -19.34 21.77
C GLU A 214 3.07 -18.52 22.69
N ILE A 215 2.51 -17.51 23.38
CA ILE A 215 3.24 -16.72 24.36
C ILE A 215 3.84 -17.65 25.41
N HIS A 216 3.06 -18.59 25.96
CA HIS A 216 3.55 -19.54 26.96
C HIS A 216 4.63 -20.49 26.41
N ARG A 217 4.60 -20.84 25.12
CA ARG A 217 5.63 -21.68 24.46
C ARG A 217 7.00 -21.02 24.36
N LYS A 218 7.13 -19.69 24.54
CA LYS A 218 8.41 -18.96 24.52
C LYS A 218 9.20 -19.17 25.82
N LYS A 219 10.52 -19.43 25.73
CA LYS A 219 11.36 -19.78 26.90
C LYS A 219 11.68 -18.62 27.87
N ASP A 220 11.55 -17.37 27.44
CA ASP A 220 11.96 -16.19 28.20
C ASP A 220 10.76 -15.56 28.93
N ASP A 221 10.74 -15.66 30.27
CA ASP A 221 9.70 -15.10 31.15
C ASP A 221 9.49 -13.57 30.96
N THR A 222 10.53 -12.82 30.56
CA THR A 222 10.45 -11.36 30.27
C THR A 222 9.69 -11.11 28.98
N ILE A 223 10.03 -11.85 27.92
CA ILE A 223 9.35 -11.79 26.62
C ILE A 223 7.89 -12.29 26.76
N GLN A 224 7.65 -13.32 27.58
CA GLN A 224 6.28 -13.75 27.91
C GLN A 224 5.48 -12.61 28.56
N THR A 225 6.07 -11.92 29.53
CA THR A 225 5.40 -10.85 30.29
C THR A 225 5.06 -9.66 29.40
N LYS A 226 6.01 -9.17 28.58
CA LYS A 226 5.76 -8.07 27.64
C LYS A 226 4.68 -8.42 26.60
N ASN A 227 4.77 -9.60 25.96
CA ASN A 227 3.78 -10.03 24.98
C ASN A 227 2.39 -10.23 25.59
N ARG A 228 2.31 -10.68 26.85
CA ARG A 228 1.03 -10.85 27.55
C ARG A 228 0.37 -9.51 27.88
N ALA A 229 1.14 -8.52 28.32
CA ALA A 229 0.63 -7.18 28.56
C ALA A 229 0.08 -6.55 27.26
N GLN A 230 0.77 -6.74 26.13
CA GLN A 230 0.26 -6.32 24.82
C GLN A 230 -1.01 -7.08 24.41
N ALA A 231 -1.05 -8.40 24.58
CA ALA A 231 -2.24 -9.21 24.28
C ALA A 231 -3.47 -8.78 25.12
N GLN A 232 -3.26 -8.34 26.36
CA GLN A 232 -4.33 -7.84 27.24
C GLN A 232 -4.94 -6.51 26.80
N SER A 233 -4.33 -5.79 25.84
CA SER A 233 -4.91 -4.56 25.27
C SER A 233 -5.96 -4.80 24.17
N PHE A 234 -6.19 -6.05 23.77
CA PHE A 234 -7.12 -6.42 22.69
C PHE A 234 -8.27 -7.29 23.19
N TYR A 235 -9.42 -7.18 22.52
CA TYR A 235 -10.52 -8.13 22.68
C TYR A 235 -10.20 -9.48 22.03
N GLN A 236 -10.78 -10.56 22.56
CA GLN A 236 -10.58 -11.91 22.03
C GLN A 236 -11.70 -12.29 21.05
N ALA A 237 -11.30 -12.76 19.88
CA ALA A 237 -12.14 -13.48 18.93
C ALA A 237 -12.37 -14.92 19.43
N ASP A 238 -13.20 -15.05 20.47
CA ASP A 238 -13.62 -16.35 21.05
C ASP A 238 -14.92 -16.84 20.39
N CYS A 239 -15.12 -18.16 20.38
CA CYS A 239 -16.30 -18.79 19.78
C CYS A 239 -16.76 -20.03 20.55
N SER A 240 -17.84 -20.66 20.10
CA SER A 240 -18.24 -21.94 20.66
C SER A 240 -17.16 -22.98 20.36
N ALA A 241 -16.71 -23.72 21.39
CA ALA A 241 -15.64 -24.68 21.18
C ALA A 241 -16.06 -25.86 20.28
N LEU A 242 -17.36 -26.09 20.07
CA LEU A 242 -17.85 -27.02 19.05
C LEU A 242 -17.64 -26.48 17.62
N ASP A 243 -17.82 -25.17 17.42
CA ASP A 243 -17.52 -24.51 16.15
C ASP A 243 -16.02 -24.47 15.90
N PHE A 244 -15.22 -24.13 16.91
CA PHE A 244 -13.76 -24.23 16.83
C PHE A 244 -13.30 -25.64 16.43
N ASP A 245 -13.73 -26.68 17.16
CA ASP A 245 -13.30 -28.06 16.90
C ASP A 245 -13.73 -28.52 15.48
N ARG A 246 -14.91 -28.12 15.02
CA ARG A 246 -15.41 -28.36 13.65
C ARG A 246 -14.57 -27.63 12.60
N ILE A 247 -14.46 -26.30 12.70
CA ILE A 247 -13.75 -25.46 11.73
C ILE A 247 -12.28 -25.83 11.66
N ASN A 248 -11.63 -26.02 12.81
CA ASN A 248 -10.24 -26.47 12.86
C ASN A 248 -10.07 -27.83 12.14
N SER A 249 -11.00 -28.78 12.32
CA SER A 249 -10.98 -30.05 11.57
C SER A 249 -11.13 -29.83 10.06
N GLU A 250 -12.04 -28.95 9.63
CA GLU A 250 -12.21 -28.59 8.21
C GLU A 250 -10.95 -27.90 7.64
N LEU A 251 -10.27 -27.03 8.39
CA LEU A 251 -9.02 -26.38 7.98
C LEU A 251 -7.86 -27.36 7.88
N ASN A 252 -7.72 -28.31 8.81
CA ASN A 252 -6.67 -29.34 8.73
C ASN A 252 -6.84 -30.25 7.48
N LEU A 253 -8.07 -30.42 6.97
CA LEU A 253 -8.33 -31.12 5.71
C LEU A 253 -8.03 -30.26 4.49
N LEU A 254 -8.21 -28.94 4.56
CA LEU A 254 -7.87 -27.99 3.48
C LEU A 254 -6.36 -27.75 3.37
N PHE A 255 -5.61 -27.86 4.47
CA PHE A 255 -4.17 -27.63 4.54
C PHE A 255 -3.37 -28.84 5.06
N PRO A 256 -3.41 -30.00 4.37
CA PRO A 256 -2.81 -31.24 4.87
C PRO A 256 -1.28 -31.17 5.00
N GLU A 257 -0.61 -30.29 4.26
CA GLU A 257 0.85 -30.11 4.30
C GLU A 257 1.34 -29.27 5.50
N LYS A 258 0.44 -28.54 6.18
CA LYS A 258 0.76 -27.64 7.29
C LYS A 258 0.96 -28.44 8.61
N GLN A 259 2.12 -29.06 8.74
CA GLN A 259 2.42 -30.04 9.81
C GLN A 259 3.31 -29.54 10.97
N SER A 260 3.97 -28.38 10.89
CA SER A 260 4.78 -27.88 12.02
C SER A 260 3.93 -27.39 13.19
N ASP A 261 4.52 -27.20 14.38
CA ASP A 261 3.78 -26.66 15.53
C ASP A 261 3.49 -25.15 15.43
N GLN A 262 4.12 -24.45 14.47
CA GLN A 262 3.70 -23.12 14.03
C GLN A 262 2.50 -23.23 13.08
N ASP A 263 2.60 -24.06 12.04
CA ASP A 263 1.51 -24.24 11.07
C ASP A 263 0.19 -24.63 11.74
N LYS A 264 0.24 -25.54 12.72
CA LYS A 264 -0.93 -25.90 13.55
C LYS A 264 -1.47 -24.72 14.37
N SER A 265 -0.60 -23.82 14.81
CA SER A 265 -0.98 -22.59 15.52
C SER A 265 -1.76 -21.67 14.57
N ASP A 266 -1.22 -21.45 13.37
CA ASP A 266 -1.84 -20.63 12.33
C ASP A 266 -3.25 -21.12 11.97
N LEU A 267 -3.42 -22.44 11.80
CA LEU A 267 -4.74 -23.05 11.53
C LEU A 267 -5.73 -22.82 12.67
N LYS A 268 -5.28 -22.88 13.93
CA LYS A 268 -6.14 -22.55 15.08
C LYS A 268 -6.49 -21.06 15.14
N HIS A 269 -5.56 -20.16 14.81
CA HIS A 269 -5.86 -18.72 14.74
C HIS A 269 -6.96 -18.45 13.71
N MET A 270 -6.87 -19.06 12.52
CA MET A 270 -7.94 -18.99 11.53
C MET A 270 -9.25 -19.64 12.01
N ALA A 271 -9.19 -20.78 12.70
CA ALA A 271 -10.39 -21.44 13.25
C ALA A 271 -11.13 -20.54 14.25
N TRP A 272 -10.40 -19.84 15.11
CA TRP A 272 -10.96 -18.82 16.02
C TRP A 272 -11.54 -17.63 15.25
N ALA A 273 -10.82 -17.10 14.26
CA ALA A 273 -11.30 -15.97 13.45
C ALA A 273 -12.61 -16.29 12.72
N ILE A 274 -12.69 -17.45 12.06
CA ILE A 274 -13.89 -17.95 11.37
C ILE A 274 -15.02 -18.24 12.37
N GLY A 275 -14.71 -18.86 13.52
CA GLY A 275 -15.71 -19.20 14.54
C GLY A 275 -16.31 -17.97 15.23
N PHE A 276 -15.50 -16.92 15.43
CA PHE A 276 -15.98 -15.59 15.84
C PHE A 276 -16.74 -14.89 14.70
N GLY A 277 -16.43 -15.24 13.45
CA GLY A 277 -17.00 -14.69 12.22
C GLY A 277 -16.42 -13.33 11.86
N ALA A 278 -15.12 -13.14 12.08
CA ALA A 278 -14.40 -11.94 11.62
C ALA A 278 -14.38 -11.85 10.10
N GLU A 279 -14.36 -10.63 9.57
CA GLU A 279 -14.29 -10.39 8.12
C GLU A 279 -12.86 -10.47 7.58
N TYR A 280 -11.88 -10.07 8.40
CA TYR A 280 -10.47 -9.99 8.00
C TYR A 280 -9.57 -10.79 8.94
N PHE A 281 -8.58 -11.45 8.36
CA PHE A 281 -7.43 -12.03 9.09
C PHE A 281 -6.14 -11.39 8.57
N VAL A 282 -5.41 -10.72 9.44
CA VAL A 282 -4.21 -9.97 9.07
C VAL A 282 -2.97 -10.78 9.45
N THR A 283 -2.11 -11.08 8.48
CA THR A 283 -0.86 -11.85 8.71
C THR A 283 0.23 -11.49 7.70
N ASN A 284 1.48 -11.77 8.06
CA ASN A 284 2.62 -11.69 7.15
C ASN A 284 2.99 -13.04 6.49
N ASP A 285 2.40 -14.18 6.89
CA ASP A 285 2.71 -15.50 6.31
C ASP A 285 2.21 -15.62 4.86
N GLU A 286 3.18 -15.65 3.93
CA GLU A 286 2.92 -15.82 2.50
C GLU A 286 2.26 -17.17 2.17
N LYS A 287 2.44 -18.21 2.99
CA LYS A 287 1.75 -19.50 2.79
C LYS A 287 0.25 -19.36 3.03
N LEU A 288 -0.17 -18.71 4.12
CA LEU A 288 -1.61 -18.48 4.40
C LEU A 288 -2.26 -17.63 3.30
N ILE A 289 -1.58 -16.57 2.86
CA ILE A 289 -2.07 -15.67 1.82
C ILE A 289 -2.23 -16.39 0.47
N SER A 290 -1.23 -17.20 0.06
CA SER A 290 -1.22 -17.86 -1.25
C SER A 290 -2.09 -19.11 -1.35
N SER A 291 -2.28 -19.86 -0.25
CA SER A 291 -2.70 -21.26 -0.36
C SER A 291 -4.21 -21.49 -0.51
N SER A 292 -5.09 -20.55 -0.11
CA SER A 292 -6.56 -20.75 -0.17
C SER A 292 -7.41 -19.47 -0.06
N PHE A 293 -6.93 -18.31 -0.53
CA PHE A 293 -7.67 -17.04 -0.40
C PHE A 293 -9.12 -17.12 -0.88
N GLU A 294 -9.35 -17.60 -2.11
CA GLU A 294 -10.70 -17.76 -2.68
C GLU A 294 -11.57 -18.74 -1.89
N THR A 295 -11.03 -19.91 -1.52
CA THR A 295 -11.78 -20.94 -0.77
C THR A 295 -12.25 -20.42 0.58
N LEU A 296 -11.39 -19.69 1.32
CA LEU A 296 -11.73 -19.15 2.63
C LEU A 296 -12.69 -17.97 2.54
N LYS A 297 -12.49 -17.08 1.56
CA LYS A 297 -13.38 -15.95 1.28
C LYS A 297 -14.79 -16.44 0.89
N HIS A 298 -14.90 -17.39 -0.04
CA HIS A 298 -16.20 -17.93 -0.48
C HIS A 298 -16.90 -18.79 0.58
N LYS A 299 -16.17 -19.61 1.35
CA LYS A 299 -16.78 -20.55 2.30
C LYS A 299 -17.10 -19.93 3.66
N TYR A 300 -16.30 -18.96 4.11
CA TYR A 300 -16.36 -18.43 5.47
C TYR A 300 -16.46 -16.90 5.54
N ASN A 301 -16.48 -16.19 4.41
CA ASN A 301 -16.43 -14.72 4.35
C ASN A 301 -15.20 -14.10 5.04
N LEU A 302 -14.08 -14.85 5.12
CA LEU A 302 -12.84 -14.39 5.72
C LEU A 302 -11.83 -13.99 4.64
N THR A 303 -11.41 -12.73 4.65
CA THR A 303 -10.42 -12.17 3.73
C THR A 303 -9.05 -12.09 4.41
N ILE A 304 -8.03 -12.77 3.86
CA ILE A 304 -6.66 -12.74 4.40
C ILE A 304 -5.86 -11.62 3.74
N LEU A 305 -5.28 -10.70 4.53
CA LEU A 305 -4.51 -9.56 4.02
C LEU A 305 -3.20 -9.36 4.80
N ARG A 306 -2.19 -8.76 4.16
CA ARG A 306 -1.02 -8.21 4.87
C ARG A 306 -1.39 -6.92 5.61
N PRO A 307 -0.68 -6.52 6.68
CA PRO A 307 -0.86 -5.23 7.36
C PRO A 307 -1.02 -4.03 6.41
N ALA A 308 -0.11 -3.93 5.44
CA ALA A 308 -0.08 -2.90 4.42
C ALA A 308 -1.33 -2.90 3.51
N GLN A 309 -1.85 -4.09 3.14
CA GLN A 309 -3.05 -4.20 2.32
C GLN A 309 -4.33 -3.93 3.13
N PHE A 310 -4.36 -4.31 4.41
CA PHE A 310 -5.49 -4.02 5.28
C PHE A 310 -5.65 -2.51 5.50
N ILE A 311 -4.56 -1.74 5.64
CA ILE A 311 -4.61 -0.27 5.69
C ILE A 311 -5.32 0.31 4.46
N ILE A 312 -4.93 -0.13 3.25
CA ILE A 312 -5.58 0.30 2.00
C ILE A 312 -7.05 -0.15 1.95
N LYS A 313 -7.38 -1.35 2.46
CA LYS A 313 -8.76 -1.84 2.47
C LYS A 313 -9.67 -1.01 3.38
N ILE A 314 -9.16 -0.52 4.52
CA ILE A 314 -9.91 0.39 5.38
C ILE A 314 -10.09 1.76 4.69
N ASP A 315 -9.04 2.32 4.09
CA ASP A 315 -9.12 3.60 3.35
C ASP A 315 -10.12 3.55 2.18
N GLU A 316 -10.18 2.40 1.47
CA GLU A 316 -11.18 2.07 0.45
C GLU A 316 -12.61 2.03 1.01
N LEU A 317 -12.83 1.33 2.13
CA LEU A 317 -14.16 1.16 2.73
C LEU A 317 -14.70 2.42 3.41
N CYS A 318 -13.83 3.20 4.05
CA CYS A 318 -14.18 4.47 4.68
C CYS A 318 -14.38 5.61 3.65
N GLY A 319 -14.04 5.40 2.37
CA GLY A 319 -14.21 6.40 1.31
C GLY A 319 -13.32 7.64 1.48
N ILE A 320 -12.18 7.50 2.16
CA ILE A 320 -11.26 8.61 2.44
C ILE A 320 -10.50 9.03 1.17
N GLY A 321 -10.12 8.04 0.35
CA GLY A 321 -9.50 8.24 -0.96
C GLY A 321 -10.50 8.26 -2.12
N ASN A 322 -10.15 8.96 -3.21
CA ASN A 322 -10.89 8.89 -4.47
C ASN A 322 -10.53 7.60 -5.24
N TYR A 323 -11.17 6.48 -4.88
CA TYR A 323 -11.00 5.18 -5.56
C TYR A 323 -11.80 5.06 -6.87
N GLU A 324 -12.72 5.98 -7.16
CA GLU A 324 -13.44 5.99 -8.44
C GLU A 324 -12.49 6.31 -9.62
N PRO A 325 -12.51 5.53 -10.73
CA PRO A 325 -11.62 5.77 -11.85
C PRO A 325 -11.86 7.12 -12.53
N SER A 326 -10.88 8.00 -12.44
CA SER A 326 -10.84 9.22 -13.24
C SER A 326 -10.42 8.86 -14.67
N ARG A 327 -11.29 9.11 -15.65
CA ARG A 327 -10.96 8.94 -17.07
C ARG A 327 -10.14 10.12 -17.57
N PHE A 328 -9.06 9.83 -18.28
CA PHE A 328 -8.53 10.80 -19.23
C PHE A 328 -9.57 10.94 -20.35
N ILE A 329 -10.39 11.99 -20.25
CA ILE A 329 -11.49 12.35 -21.15
C ILE A 329 -11.11 12.00 -22.58
N GLY A 330 -11.95 11.28 -23.33
CA GLY A 330 -11.67 10.95 -24.74
C GLY A 330 -10.66 9.83 -25.00
N THR A 331 -10.17 9.13 -23.97
CA THR A 331 -9.33 7.93 -24.11
C THR A 331 -9.91 6.74 -23.33
N PRO A 332 -9.51 5.49 -23.66
CA PRO A 332 -9.75 4.33 -22.81
C PRO A 332 -8.88 4.30 -21.53
N ILE A 333 -7.98 5.28 -21.34
CA ILE A 333 -7.08 5.29 -20.18
C ILE A 333 -7.81 5.82 -18.93
N GLN A 334 -7.67 5.07 -17.84
CA GLN A 334 -8.21 5.41 -16.53
C GLN A 334 -7.09 5.50 -15.49
N LEU A 335 -7.26 6.39 -14.51
CA LEU A 335 -6.40 6.56 -13.34
C LEU A 335 -7.24 6.39 -12.07
N SER A 336 -6.87 5.43 -11.23
CA SER A 336 -7.49 5.18 -9.92
C SER A 336 -6.43 4.89 -8.87
N LEU A 337 -6.79 4.98 -7.59
CA LEU A 337 -6.00 4.39 -6.51
C LEU A 337 -5.98 2.86 -6.67
N ALA A 338 -4.85 2.23 -6.34
CA ALA A 338 -4.70 0.78 -6.38
C ALA A 338 -5.41 0.12 -5.19
N LYS A 339 -6.20 -0.92 -5.45
CA LYS A 339 -6.98 -1.62 -4.41
C LYS A 339 -6.18 -2.72 -3.71
N ALA A 340 -6.60 -3.09 -2.51
CA ALA A 340 -5.90 -4.05 -1.66
C ALA A 340 -5.74 -5.45 -2.29
N ASP A 341 -6.72 -5.88 -3.11
CA ASP A 341 -6.76 -7.14 -3.85
C ASP A 341 -5.99 -7.10 -5.18
N GLU A 342 -5.80 -5.91 -5.78
CA GLU A 342 -5.00 -5.72 -6.99
C GLU A 342 -3.49 -5.84 -6.74
N ILE A 343 -3.01 -5.58 -5.51
CA ILE A 343 -1.59 -5.43 -5.15
C ILE A 343 -0.68 -6.57 -5.66
N GLU A 344 -1.04 -7.84 -5.45
CA GLU A 344 -0.20 -8.98 -5.86
C GLU A 344 -0.19 -9.19 -7.39
N ASN A 345 -1.25 -8.78 -8.09
CA ASN A 345 -1.28 -8.72 -9.54
C ASN A 345 -0.36 -7.59 -10.06
N LEU A 346 -0.44 -6.40 -9.45
CA LEU A 346 0.41 -5.26 -9.80
C LEU A 346 1.90 -5.55 -9.56
N ILE A 347 2.26 -6.22 -8.46
CA ILE A 347 3.62 -6.74 -8.21
C ILE A 347 4.06 -7.67 -9.35
N THR A 348 3.16 -8.52 -9.85
CA THR A 348 3.47 -9.49 -10.91
C THR A 348 3.60 -8.85 -12.30
N ILE A 349 2.82 -7.80 -12.58
CA ILE A 349 2.84 -7.07 -13.87
C ILE A 349 4.05 -6.13 -13.97
N PHE A 350 4.38 -5.42 -12.89
CA PHE A 350 5.34 -4.30 -12.94
C PHE A 350 6.72 -4.59 -12.33
N GLN A 351 6.97 -5.78 -11.77
CA GLN A 351 8.33 -6.18 -11.39
C GLN A 351 9.22 -6.26 -12.63
N ASN A 352 10.41 -5.66 -12.60
CA ASN A 352 11.42 -5.82 -13.64
C ASN A 352 12.38 -6.98 -13.29
N PRO A 353 12.33 -8.15 -13.97
CA PRO A 353 13.16 -9.31 -13.62
C PRO A 353 14.66 -9.12 -13.87
N SER A 354 15.04 -8.13 -14.67
CA SER A 354 16.45 -7.81 -14.98
C SER A 354 17.09 -6.91 -13.94
N LEU A 355 16.30 -6.21 -13.11
CA LEU A 355 16.77 -5.23 -12.13
C LEU A 355 16.44 -5.62 -10.68
N GLU A 356 15.31 -6.29 -10.43
CA GLU A 356 14.87 -6.62 -9.07
C GLU A 356 14.17 -7.98 -8.96
N ARG A 357 14.31 -8.63 -7.80
CA ARG A 357 13.55 -9.85 -7.47
C ARG A 357 12.12 -9.48 -7.07
N LYS A 358 11.15 -10.36 -7.35
CA LYS A 358 9.73 -10.16 -6.95
C LYS A 358 9.55 -9.77 -5.48
N ASN A 359 10.33 -10.36 -4.56
CA ASN A 359 10.27 -10.02 -3.13
C ASN A 359 10.83 -8.63 -2.78
N GLN A 360 11.78 -8.11 -3.57
CA GLN A 360 12.28 -6.73 -3.40
C GLN A 360 11.20 -5.74 -3.85
N PHE A 361 10.65 -5.91 -5.06
CA PHE A 361 9.58 -5.05 -5.55
C PHE A 361 8.32 -5.09 -4.68
N ARG A 362 7.95 -6.27 -4.16
CA ARG A 362 6.87 -6.42 -3.17
C ARG A 362 7.13 -5.60 -1.90
N HIS A 363 8.36 -5.57 -1.40
CA HIS A 363 8.72 -4.75 -0.24
C HIS A 363 8.60 -3.25 -0.55
N THR A 364 9.05 -2.82 -1.73
CA THR A 364 8.89 -1.43 -2.22
C THR A 364 7.41 -1.03 -2.35
N ILE A 365 6.55 -1.91 -2.87
CA ILE A 365 5.11 -1.64 -2.94
C ILE A 365 4.51 -1.56 -1.52
N HIS A 366 4.84 -2.48 -0.60
CA HIS A 366 4.27 -2.45 0.74
C HIS A 366 4.75 -1.28 1.61
N SER A 367 5.94 -0.71 1.38
CA SER A 367 6.39 0.47 2.14
C SER A 367 5.55 1.71 1.82
N VAL A 368 5.10 1.84 0.57
CA VAL A 368 4.26 2.94 0.05
C VAL A 368 2.75 2.72 0.20
N LEU A 369 2.29 1.56 0.70
CA LEU A 369 0.90 1.37 1.11
C LEU A 369 0.63 2.06 2.46
N ASN A 370 0.63 3.39 2.44
CA ASN A 370 0.29 4.24 3.57
C ASN A 370 -0.36 5.53 3.06
N PRO A 371 -1.70 5.66 3.09
CA PRO A 371 -2.41 6.82 2.54
C PRO A 371 -2.03 8.15 3.22
N LEU A 372 -1.47 8.11 4.45
CA LEU A 372 -0.98 9.30 5.16
C LEU A 372 0.38 9.83 4.65
N GLN A 373 1.14 9.02 3.92
CA GLN A 373 2.47 9.37 3.41
C GLN A 373 2.58 9.28 1.88
N TYR A 374 1.83 8.38 1.25
CA TYR A 374 1.91 8.11 -0.19
C TYR A 374 0.52 7.79 -0.78
N THR A 375 0.38 8.07 -2.07
CA THR A 375 -0.76 7.63 -2.89
C THR A 375 -0.26 6.69 -3.98
N LEU A 376 -0.72 5.44 -3.98
CA LEU A 376 -0.41 4.46 -5.02
C LEU A 376 -1.54 4.45 -6.06
N HIS A 377 -1.23 4.89 -7.28
CA HIS A 377 -2.16 4.92 -8.39
C HIS A 377 -1.82 3.85 -9.43
N VAL A 378 -2.86 3.18 -9.94
CA VAL A 378 -2.80 2.33 -11.12
C VAL A 378 -3.37 3.09 -12.32
N ILE A 379 -2.74 2.90 -13.48
CA ILE A 379 -3.18 3.43 -14.77
C ILE A 379 -3.54 2.25 -15.65
N THR A 380 -4.77 2.19 -16.14
CA THR A 380 -5.28 1.08 -16.96
C THR A 380 -5.71 1.54 -18.35
N GLU A 381 -5.59 0.67 -19.35
CA GLU A 381 -6.21 0.80 -20.68
C GLU A 381 -7.09 -0.44 -20.89
N ASP A 382 -8.40 -0.24 -21.10
CA ASP A 382 -9.40 -1.32 -21.20
C ASP A 382 -9.33 -2.32 -20.02
N ASN A 383 -9.20 -1.79 -18.80
CA ASN A 383 -8.99 -2.51 -17.53
C ASN A 383 -7.64 -3.25 -17.37
N ASN A 384 -6.75 -3.21 -18.37
CA ASN A 384 -5.41 -3.79 -18.26
C ASN A 384 -4.44 -2.78 -17.65
N PRO A 385 -3.70 -3.09 -16.56
CA PRO A 385 -2.70 -2.19 -16.00
C PRO A 385 -1.55 -1.92 -16.99
N ILE A 386 -1.34 -0.64 -17.33
CA ILE A 386 -0.27 -0.16 -18.21
C ILE A 386 0.73 0.77 -17.51
N GLY A 387 0.38 1.29 -16.33
CA GLY A 387 1.30 2.02 -15.45
C GLY A 387 0.96 1.89 -13.98
N LEU A 388 1.96 2.07 -13.13
CA LEU A 388 1.85 2.10 -11.67
C LEU A 388 2.75 3.21 -11.13
N ILE A 389 2.21 4.08 -10.29
CA ILE A 389 2.96 5.18 -9.69
C ILE A 389 2.60 5.41 -8.23
N ALA A 390 3.62 5.50 -7.38
CA ALA A 390 3.50 6.02 -6.02
C ALA A 390 4.00 7.46 -5.97
N LYS A 391 3.29 8.33 -5.25
CA LYS A 391 3.69 9.74 -5.00
C LYS A 391 3.53 10.06 -3.52
N SER A 392 4.46 10.79 -2.92
CA SER A 392 4.29 11.26 -1.54
C SER A 392 3.15 12.27 -1.41
N VAL A 393 2.49 12.26 -0.25
CA VAL A 393 1.50 13.27 0.14
C VAL A 393 2.24 14.56 0.53
N PRO A 394 1.86 15.74 0.00
CA PRO A 394 2.55 16.99 0.33
C PRO A 394 2.44 17.32 1.83
N GLN A 395 3.58 17.42 2.53
CA GLN A 395 3.66 17.85 3.94
C GLN A 395 4.19 19.27 4.02
N GLU A 396 3.67 20.14 4.90
CA GLU A 396 4.01 21.58 4.90
C GLU A 396 5.52 21.87 4.90
N GLN A 397 6.26 21.25 5.84
CA GLN A 397 7.68 21.51 6.08
C GLN A 397 8.63 20.82 5.08
N ASN A 398 8.17 19.80 4.35
CA ASN A 398 9.00 19.09 3.37
C ASN A 398 8.97 19.85 2.02
N PRO A 399 10.10 20.29 1.43
CA PRO A 399 10.14 20.99 0.14
C PRO A 399 9.93 20.06 -1.08
N GLU A 400 9.82 18.75 -0.87
CA GLU A 400 9.86 17.71 -1.90
C GLU A 400 8.53 16.97 -2.10
N ILE A 401 8.26 16.56 -3.35
CA ILE A 401 7.42 15.40 -3.67
C ILE A 401 8.31 14.25 -4.14
N GLU A 402 8.17 13.11 -3.47
CA GLU A 402 8.90 11.87 -3.77
C GLU A 402 8.03 10.95 -4.63
N ILE A 403 8.67 10.25 -5.58
CA ILE A 403 8.08 9.26 -6.48
C ILE A 403 8.89 7.97 -6.32
N PRO A 404 8.61 7.16 -5.28
CA PRO A 404 9.36 5.93 -5.00
C PRO A 404 9.00 4.76 -5.93
N ILE A 405 7.92 4.87 -6.71
CA ILE A 405 7.56 3.91 -7.75
C ILE A 405 7.16 4.65 -9.02
N LEU A 406 7.82 4.36 -10.13
CA LEU A 406 7.45 4.76 -11.48
C LEU A 406 7.65 3.55 -12.42
N ARG A 407 6.54 2.89 -12.76
CA ARG A 407 6.52 1.72 -13.64
C ARG A 407 5.52 1.90 -14.77
N VAL A 408 5.90 1.45 -15.95
CA VAL A 408 5.06 1.38 -17.16
C VAL A 408 5.41 0.11 -17.92
N VAL A 409 4.48 -0.39 -18.75
CA VAL A 409 4.76 -1.50 -19.66
C VAL A 409 5.86 -1.13 -20.67
N GLU A 410 6.80 -2.05 -20.95
CA GLU A 410 7.99 -1.78 -21.77
C GLU A 410 7.68 -1.78 -23.28
N ASN A 411 6.87 -0.82 -23.73
CA ASN A 411 6.53 -0.62 -25.14
C ASN A 411 6.36 0.87 -25.48
N ILE A 412 6.17 1.19 -26.76
CA ILE A 412 6.05 2.58 -27.26
C ILE A 412 4.95 3.37 -26.55
N LYS A 413 3.78 2.76 -26.29
CA LYS A 413 2.71 3.41 -25.52
C LYS A 413 3.17 3.70 -24.09
N GLY A 414 3.74 2.72 -23.39
CA GLY A 414 4.21 2.86 -22.02
C GLY A 414 5.30 3.92 -21.85
N PHE A 415 6.26 4.02 -22.77
CA PHE A 415 7.25 5.10 -22.77
C PHE A 415 6.64 6.49 -23.06
N THR A 416 5.53 6.54 -23.80
CA THR A 416 4.79 7.80 -24.01
C THR A 416 3.98 8.16 -22.76
N LEU A 417 3.39 7.18 -22.09
CA LEU A 417 2.75 7.33 -20.78
C LEU A 417 3.75 7.81 -19.72
N ALA A 418 4.98 7.27 -19.69
CA ALA A 418 6.02 7.71 -18.75
C ALA A 418 6.33 9.22 -18.88
N ARG A 419 6.37 9.76 -20.10
CA ARG A 419 6.54 11.21 -20.34
C ARG A 419 5.40 12.03 -19.74
N GLN A 420 4.16 11.58 -19.92
CA GLN A 420 2.99 12.21 -19.30
C GLN A 420 3.07 12.15 -17.77
N ILE A 421 3.37 10.97 -17.20
CA ILE A 421 3.49 10.76 -15.76
C ILE A 421 4.54 11.69 -15.14
N ILE A 422 5.74 11.78 -15.74
CA ILE A 422 6.83 12.62 -15.23
C ILE A 422 6.43 14.10 -15.26
N ARG A 423 5.83 14.57 -16.38
CA ARG A 423 5.27 15.92 -16.49
C ARG A 423 4.20 16.20 -15.41
N ASP A 424 3.28 15.26 -15.19
CA ASP A 424 2.22 15.42 -14.20
C ASP A 424 2.75 15.42 -12.76
N CYS A 425 3.86 14.71 -12.50
CA CYS A 425 4.56 14.77 -11.22
C CYS A 425 5.27 16.11 -10.99
N ILE A 426 5.98 16.63 -12.00
CA ILE A 426 6.57 17.98 -11.97
C ILE A 426 5.48 19.01 -11.69
N LYS A 427 4.38 18.95 -12.44
CA LYS A 427 3.23 19.84 -12.27
C LYS A 427 2.61 19.72 -10.88
N PHE A 428 2.40 18.50 -10.38
CA PHE A 428 1.85 18.26 -9.04
C PHE A 428 2.75 18.82 -7.93
N SER A 429 4.08 18.71 -8.07
CA SER A 429 5.04 19.34 -7.14
C SER A 429 4.88 20.87 -7.13
N ILE A 430 4.90 21.50 -8.32
CA ILE A 430 4.75 22.96 -8.48
C ILE A 430 3.39 23.45 -7.94
N ASP A 431 2.29 22.79 -8.30
CA ASP A 431 0.93 23.16 -7.85
C ASP A 431 0.77 22.95 -6.33
N SER A 432 1.49 21.98 -5.74
CA SER A 432 1.60 21.75 -4.28
C SER A 432 2.59 22.67 -3.58
N LYS A 433 3.14 23.69 -4.28
CA LYS A 433 4.16 24.63 -3.81
C LYS A 433 5.45 23.95 -3.30
N LYS A 434 5.80 22.81 -3.90
CA LYS A 434 7.04 22.07 -3.66
C LYS A 434 8.05 22.42 -4.73
N TYR A 435 9.31 22.51 -4.32
CA TYR A 435 10.41 22.92 -5.19
C TYR A 435 11.17 21.73 -5.73
N ILE A 436 11.12 20.59 -5.05
CA ILE A 436 11.87 19.39 -5.42
C ILE A 436 10.89 18.32 -5.90
N THR A 437 11.21 17.68 -7.02
CA THR A 437 10.58 16.43 -7.46
C THR A 437 11.66 15.36 -7.49
N ARG A 438 11.55 14.32 -6.66
CA ARG A 438 12.51 13.21 -6.61
C ARG A 438 11.88 11.92 -7.13
N ILE A 439 12.55 11.24 -8.04
CA ILE A 439 12.23 9.86 -8.45
C ILE A 439 13.26 8.95 -7.77
N SER A 440 12.89 8.39 -6.61
CA SER A 440 13.76 7.51 -5.81
C SER A 440 13.65 6.03 -6.20
N ASP A 441 12.86 5.71 -7.23
CA ASP A 441 12.76 4.38 -7.79
C ASP A 441 14.06 3.95 -8.50
N GLN A 442 14.79 3.04 -7.85
CA GLN A 442 16.10 2.57 -8.31
C GLN A 442 16.05 1.58 -9.49
N ASN A 443 14.93 0.88 -9.67
CA ASN A 443 14.82 -0.26 -10.60
C ASN A 443 14.09 0.11 -11.90
N ILE A 444 14.20 1.38 -12.32
CA ILE A 444 13.72 1.87 -13.62
C ILE A 444 14.65 1.47 -14.77
N ASN A 445 14.06 1.14 -15.92
CA ASN A 445 14.83 0.76 -17.12
C ASN A 445 15.54 1.96 -17.78
N LYS A 446 16.49 1.66 -18.67
CA LYS A 446 17.32 2.68 -19.34
C LYS A 446 16.50 3.71 -20.14
N VAL A 447 15.43 3.29 -20.82
CA VAL A 447 14.60 4.20 -21.62
C VAL A 447 13.85 5.19 -20.72
N ILE A 448 13.40 4.74 -19.54
CA ILE A 448 12.79 5.62 -18.52
C ILE A 448 13.85 6.58 -17.96
N LYS A 449 15.08 6.14 -17.68
CA LYS A 449 16.19 7.03 -17.28
C LYS A 449 16.47 8.10 -18.33
N GLU A 450 16.58 7.73 -19.61
CA GLU A 450 16.75 8.67 -20.73
C GLU A 450 15.59 9.69 -20.82
N ILE A 451 14.36 9.29 -20.53
CA ILE A 451 13.21 10.21 -20.44
C ILE A 451 13.35 11.16 -19.23
N ILE A 452 13.73 10.65 -18.05
CA ILE A 452 13.92 11.45 -16.83
C ILE A 452 14.98 12.53 -17.05
N PHE A 453 16.13 12.19 -17.64
CA PHE A 453 17.15 13.17 -18.01
C PHE A 453 16.64 14.19 -19.06
N ALA A 454 15.82 13.77 -20.02
CA ALA A 454 15.20 14.65 -21.00
C ALA A 454 14.10 15.58 -20.41
N PHE A 455 13.69 15.39 -19.15
CA PHE A 455 12.90 16.35 -18.38
C PHE A 455 13.76 17.26 -17.48
N GLY A 456 15.09 17.19 -17.59
CA GLY A 456 16.02 18.01 -16.82
C GLY A 456 16.09 17.63 -15.33
N PHE A 457 16.06 16.34 -15.03
CA PHE A 457 16.46 15.81 -13.71
C PHE A 457 17.99 15.60 -13.66
N PHE A 458 18.56 15.72 -12.47
CA PHE A 458 19.94 15.37 -12.12
C PHE A 458 19.97 14.01 -11.42
N GLU A 459 21.06 13.26 -11.52
CA GLU A 459 21.26 12.00 -10.78
C GLU A 459 21.79 12.30 -9.35
N CYS A 460 21.37 11.51 -8.36
CA CYS A 460 21.79 11.63 -6.95
C CYS A 460 21.83 10.26 -6.25
N LEU A 461 22.42 10.18 -5.05
CA LEU A 461 22.56 8.94 -4.25
C LEU A 461 21.24 8.13 -4.20
N ASN A 462 20.16 8.86 -3.96
CA ASN A 462 18.82 8.31 -3.74
C ASN A 462 17.89 8.53 -4.94
N GLY A 463 18.43 8.48 -6.18
CA GLY A 463 17.68 8.41 -7.43
C GLY A 463 17.92 9.59 -8.36
N HIS A 464 16.85 10.29 -8.75
CA HIS A 464 16.93 11.41 -9.70
C HIS A 464 16.10 12.59 -9.17
N VAL A 465 16.63 13.81 -9.26
CA VAL A 465 16.05 15.01 -8.65
C VAL A 465 15.87 16.15 -9.65
N LYS A 466 14.73 16.85 -9.59
CA LYS A 466 14.50 18.09 -10.34
C LYS A 466 14.16 19.24 -9.38
N ILE A 467 14.91 20.34 -9.50
CA ILE A 467 14.66 21.59 -8.77
C ILE A 467 13.80 22.50 -9.65
N ASN A 468 12.51 22.57 -9.35
CA ASN A 468 11.50 23.34 -10.06
C ASN A 468 11.45 24.77 -9.50
N LEU A 469 11.75 25.78 -10.32
CA LEU A 469 11.80 27.17 -9.90
C LEU A 469 10.68 27.99 -10.57
N PRO A 470 9.46 28.05 -10.00
CA PRO A 470 8.31 28.74 -10.60
C PRO A 470 8.38 30.27 -10.43
N TYR A 471 9.46 30.87 -10.94
CA TYR A 471 9.84 32.26 -10.70
C TYR A 471 10.40 32.93 -11.96
N ILE A 472 10.38 34.26 -11.96
CA ILE A 472 11.30 35.08 -12.77
C ILE A 472 12.46 35.46 -11.84
N LEU A 473 13.69 35.14 -12.22
CA LEU A 473 14.90 35.38 -11.41
C LEU A 473 16.07 35.75 -12.31
N ASN A 474 17.05 36.48 -11.78
CA ASN A 474 18.36 36.62 -12.44
C ASN A 474 19.30 35.45 -12.10
N SER A 475 20.37 35.32 -12.89
CA SER A 475 21.42 34.30 -12.77
C SER A 475 21.90 34.03 -11.34
N ALA A 476 22.26 35.09 -10.60
CA ALA A 476 22.74 34.98 -9.23
C ALA A 476 21.67 34.37 -8.30
N GLN A 477 20.42 34.86 -8.37
CA GLN A 477 19.31 34.34 -7.58
C GLN A 477 18.95 32.88 -7.90
N VAL A 478 19.07 32.46 -9.17
CA VAL A 478 18.85 31.05 -9.58
C VAL A 478 19.90 30.16 -8.92
N ALA A 479 21.16 30.51 -9.06
CA ALA A 479 22.27 29.76 -8.49
C ALA A 479 22.24 29.72 -6.96
N ASP A 480 21.93 30.84 -6.29
CA ASP A 480 21.76 30.88 -4.83
C ASP A 480 20.59 30.00 -4.37
N LYS A 481 19.50 29.89 -5.15
CA LYS A 481 18.41 28.94 -4.86
C LYS A 481 18.82 27.48 -5.04
N ILE A 482 19.63 27.16 -6.05
CA ILE A 482 20.15 25.80 -6.29
C ILE A 482 21.03 25.38 -5.11
N LEU A 483 21.98 26.23 -4.71
CA LEU A 483 22.86 26.01 -3.56
C LEU A 483 22.06 25.91 -2.25
N ALA A 484 21.04 26.74 -2.05
CA ALA A 484 20.16 26.60 -0.88
C ALA A 484 19.36 25.28 -0.84
N GLN A 485 19.34 24.48 -1.92
CA GLN A 485 18.77 23.13 -1.92
C GLN A 485 19.84 22.01 -1.83
N SER A 486 21.13 22.27 -2.06
CA SER A 486 22.15 21.19 -1.96
C SER A 486 22.24 20.61 -0.56
N ASP A 487 22.05 21.43 0.49
CA ASP A 487 22.02 20.95 1.88
C ASP A 487 20.83 20.01 2.17
N ASN A 488 19.76 20.08 1.38
CA ASN A 488 18.55 19.26 1.52
C ASN A 488 18.54 18.04 0.59
N ILE A 489 19.49 17.94 -0.32
CA ILE A 489 19.57 16.86 -1.30
C ILE A 489 20.97 16.25 -1.21
N GLU A 490 21.06 15.03 -0.68
CA GLU A 490 22.28 14.22 -0.75
C GLU A 490 22.55 13.83 -2.22
N VAL A 491 23.18 14.73 -2.96
CA VAL A 491 23.65 14.52 -4.34
C VAL A 491 25.06 13.94 -4.27
N GLU A 492 25.27 12.78 -4.89
CA GLU A 492 26.59 12.11 -4.96
C GLU A 492 27.60 12.86 -5.84
N TYR A 493 27.18 13.96 -6.45
CA TYR A 493 27.85 14.68 -7.52
C TYR A 493 28.09 16.15 -7.14
N GLU A 494 29.33 16.58 -7.29
CA GLU A 494 29.81 17.98 -7.23
C GLU A 494 29.12 18.88 -8.29
N GLY A 495 28.40 18.28 -9.25
CA GLY A 495 27.82 18.94 -10.41
C GLY A 495 26.72 19.99 -10.15
N LEU A 496 26.03 19.99 -8.99
CA LEU A 496 25.06 21.07 -8.69
C LEU A 496 25.75 22.39 -8.35
N GLU A 497 26.89 22.37 -7.66
CA GLU A 497 27.66 23.57 -7.35
C GLU A 497 28.35 24.10 -8.62
N ASP A 498 28.95 23.22 -9.42
CA ASP A 498 29.49 23.58 -10.74
C ASP A 498 28.41 24.17 -11.65
N TRP A 499 27.21 23.58 -11.68
CA TRP A 499 26.08 24.10 -12.47
C TRP A 499 25.61 25.48 -11.98
N ALA A 500 25.53 25.69 -10.66
CA ALA A 500 25.23 26.99 -10.08
C ALA A 500 26.31 28.04 -10.41
N ASN A 501 27.59 27.64 -10.41
CA ASN A 501 28.71 28.51 -10.78
C ASN A 501 28.70 28.84 -12.29
N LEU A 502 28.40 27.88 -13.16
CA LEU A 502 28.21 28.11 -14.60
C LEU A 502 27.06 29.08 -14.87
N ILE A 503 25.96 29.01 -14.09
CA ILE A 503 24.84 29.97 -14.18
C ILE A 503 25.26 31.37 -13.75
N LYS A 504 26.10 31.51 -12.72
CA LYS A 504 26.62 32.81 -12.22
C LYS A 504 27.55 33.51 -13.22
N ASP A 505 28.16 32.81 -14.18
CA ASP A 505 29.01 33.46 -15.20
C ASP A 505 28.18 34.27 -16.20
N LYS A 506 28.38 35.59 -16.17
CA LYS A 506 27.77 36.58 -17.07
C LYS A 506 28.12 36.38 -18.55
N ASN A 507 29.10 35.55 -18.89
CA ASN A 507 29.39 35.17 -20.27
C ASN A 507 28.49 34.03 -20.76
N ASN A 508 28.19 33.05 -19.90
CA ASN A 508 27.33 31.92 -20.26
C ASN A 508 25.90 32.36 -20.54
N ILE A 509 25.35 33.28 -19.73
CA ILE A 509 23.98 33.82 -19.92
C ILE A 509 23.79 34.67 -21.18
N LYS A 510 24.86 34.94 -21.96
CA LYS A 510 24.78 35.54 -23.30
C LYS A 510 24.48 34.49 -24.40
N SER A 511 24.73 33.21 -24.11
CA SER A 511 24.45 32.10 -25.03
C SER A 511 22.99 31.69 -24.96
N TYR A 512 22.31 31.69 -26.11
CA TYR A 512 20.88 31.37 -26.19
C TYR A 512 20.62 29.92 -25.76
N ASP A 513 21.50 28.99 -26.17
CA ASP A 513 21.42 27.56 -25.82
C ASP A 513 21.64 27.33 -24.32
N PHE A 514 22.53 28.11 -23.69
CA PHE A 514 22.76 28.02 -22.25
C PHE A 514 21.53 28.51 -21.47
N VAL A 515 20.98 29.68 -21.83
CA VAL A 515 19.77 30.22 -21.18
C VAL A 515 18.57 29.27 -21.35
N ALA A 516 18.38 28.71 -22.55
CA ALA A 516 17.35 27.71 -22.81
C ALA A 516 17.54 26.43 -21.97
N SER A 517 18.79 25.97 -21.81
CA SER A 517 19.13 24.83 -20.95
C SER A 517 18.78 25.11 -19.49
N VAL A 518 19.16 26.28 -18.96
CA VAL A 518 18.85 26.69 -17.58
C VAL A 518 17.33 26.73 -17.32
N GLU A 519 16.55 27.28 -18.25
CA GLU A 519 15.08 27.28 -18.15
C GLU A 519 14.45 25.89 -18.30
N HIS A 520 15.10 24.97 -19.02
CA HIS A 520 14.67 23.58 -19.11
C HIS A 520 14.94 22.79 -17.82
N TYR A 521 16.19 22.81 -17.33
CA TYR A 521 16.58 22.12 -16.08
C TYR A 521 15.80 22.63 -14.88
N HIS A 522 15.48 23.93 -14.82
CA HIS A 522 14.74 24.54 -13.70
C HIS A 522 13.30 24.97 -14.02
N PHE A 523 12.71 24.40 -15.08
CA PHE A 523 11.32 24.66 -15.48
C PHE A 523 10.36 24.67 -14.28
N PRO A 524 9.51 25.70 -14.10
CA PRO A 524 9.13 26.74 -15.08
C PRO A 524 9.88 28.09 -14.97
N LEU A 525 11.16 28.07 -14.58
CA LEU A 525 12.01 29.26 -14.50
C LEU A 525 11.93 30.14 -15.76
N LYS A 526 12.00 31.47 -15.56
CA LYS A 526 12.37 32.45 -16.59
C LYS A 526 13.55 33.29 -16.12
N LEU A 527 14.63 33.33 -16.91
CA LEU A 527 15.86 34.04 -16.58
C LEU A 527 15.75 35.53 -16.99
N GLU A 528 15.86 36.43 -16.02
CA GLU A 528 15.67 37.87 -16.19
C GLU A 528 16.80 38.52 -17.00
N ASP A 529 18.06 38.19 -16.67
CA ASP A 529 19.28 38.70 -17.30
C ASP A 529 19.79 37.81 -18.46
N GLY A 530 19.05 36.73 -18.77
CA GLY A 530 19.34 35.81 -19.85
C GLY A 530 19.04 36.40 -21.22
N TYR A 531 20.02 36.29 -22.14
CA TYR A 531 19.84 36.65 -23.53
C TYR A 531 19.19 35.47 -24.26
N MET A 532 17.87 35.50 -24.43
CA MET A 532 17.14 34.57 -25.30
C MET A 532 16.09 35.34 -26.12
N PRO A 533 16.03 35.15 -27.46
CA PRO A 533 14.99 35.74 -28.30
C PRO A 533 13.59 35.43 -27.77
N CYS A 534 12.71 36.43 -27.79
CA CYS A 534 11.32 36.28 -27.38
C CYS A 534 10.40 36.67 -28.56
N TYR A 535 9.33 35.91 -28.77
CA TYR A 535 8.36 36.16 -29.82
C TYR A 535 6.93 36.09 -29.29
N THR A 536 6.05 36.96 -29.77
CA THR A 536 4.61 36.65 -29.79
C THR A 536 4.30 35.88 -31.06
N VAL A 537 3.50 34.81 -30.96
CA VAL A 537 3.10 33.97 -32.11
C VAL A 537 1.58 33.87 -32.16
N PRO A 538 0.93 34.34 -33.25
CA PRO A 538 -0.50 34.15 -33.43
C PRO A 538 -0.82 32.71 -33.82
N ILE A 539 -1.83 32.14 -33.16
CA ILE A 539 -2.37 30.79 -33.39
C ILE A 539 -3.89 30.82 -33.41
N GLN A 540 -4.53 30.08 -34.32
CA GLN A 540 -6.00 30.01 -34.40
C GLN A 540 -6.59 29.24 -33.20
N SER A 541 -7.77 29.64 -32.73
CA SER A 541 -8.45 29.02 -31.57
C SER A 541 -8.45 27.48 -31.59
N LYS A 542 -8.88 26.86 -32.70
CA LYS A 542 -8.86 25.39 -32.87
C LYS A 542 -7.50 24.75 -32.56
N TRP A 543 -6.41 25.31 -33.08
CA TRP A 543 -5.06 24.78 -32.88
C TRP A 543 -4.54 25.05 -31.47
N ALA A 544 -4.94 26.17 -30.85
CA ALA A 544 -4.58 26.48 -29.47
C ALA A 544 -5.27 25.52 -28.48
N GLN A 545 -6.54 25.18 -28.71
CA GLN A 545 -7.25 24.17 -27.92
C GLN A 545 -6.57 22.80 -28.05
N GLU A 546 -6.23 22.38 -29.28
CA GLU A 546 -5.59 21.08 -29.51
C GLU A 546 -4.13 21.01 -29.01
N LEU A 547 -3.32 22.07 -29.10
CA LEU A 547 -1.92 22.06 -28.67
C LEU A 547 -1.72 22.35 -27.18
N PHE A 548 -2.58 23.15 -26.55
CA PHE A 548 -2.37 23.60 -25.16
C PHE A 548 -3.38 23.03 -24.15
N GLU A 549 -4.62 22.75 -24.57
CA GLU A 549 -5.69 22.32 -23.66
C GLU A 549 -5.97 20.81 -23.81
N HIS A 550 -5.10 20.00 -23.19
CA HIS A 550 -5.16 18.52 -23.20
C HIS A 550 -6.56 17.93 -22.90
N ARG A 551 -7.41 18.62 -22.13
CA ARG A 551 -8.80 18.17 -21.84
C ARG A 551 -9.76 18.33 -23.01
N ILE A 552 -9.56 19.32 -23.89
CA ILE A 552 -10.41 19.56 -25.06
C ILE A 552 -9.90 18.75 -26.25
N ALA A 553 -8.57 18.69 -26.45
CA ALA A 553 -7.95 17.96 -27.55
C ALA A 553 -8.35 16.47 -27.64
N LEU A 554 -8.67 15.84 -26.51
CA LEU A 554 -9.08 14.45 -26.45
C LEU A 554 -10.57 14.22 -26.75
N LEU A 555 -11.45 15.20 -26.51
CA LEU A 555 -12.88 15.12 -26.86
C LEU A 555 -13.11 14.92 -28.36
N PHE A 556 -12.12 15.29 -29.18
CA PHE A 556 -12.15 15.16 -30.64
C PHE A 556 -11.43 13.90 -31.18
N GLY A 557 -11.21 12.88 -30.33
CA GLY A 557 -10.77 11.55 -30.79
C GLY A 557 -9.28 11.45 -31.19
N ARG A 558 -8.42 12.26 -30.57
CA ARG A 558 -6.96 12.23 -30.78
C ARG A 558 -6.40 10.84 -30.43
N LYS A 559 -5.54 10.28 -31.29
CA LYS A 559 -4.78 9.06 -30.97
C LYS A 559 -4.01 9.27 -29.66
N THR A 560 -4.16 8.34 -28.72
CA THR A 560 -3.65 8.43 -27.34
C THR A 560 -2.17 8.85 -27.27
N GLU A 561 -1.33 8.31 -28.16
CA GLU A 561 0.11 8.60 -28.26
C GLU A 561 0.42 10.09 -28.54
N LEU A 562 -0.42 10.78 -29.33
CA LEU A 562 -0.21 12.20 -29.64
C LEU A 562 -0.57 13.10 -28.46
N ALA A 563 -1.50 12.70 -27.60
CA ALA A 563 -1.98 13.51 -26.48
C ALA A 563 -1.01 13.54 -25.28
N LEU A 564 -0.14 12.54 -25.21
CA LEU A 564 0.82 12.29 -24.13
C LEU A 564 2.22 12.89 -24.41
N ASN A 565 2.44 13.49 -25.59
CA ASN A 565 3.75 14.03 -25.98
C ASN A 565 4.06 15.38 -25.28
N ASP A 566 5.33 15.67 -24.96
CA ASP A 566 5.79 17.01 -24.52
C ASP A 566 6.12 17.93 -25.70
N THR A 567 6.49 17.32 -26.82
CA THR A 567 6.98 17.96 -28.02
C THR A 567 5.82 18.21 -28.95
N MET A 568 5.55 19.49 -29.19
CA MET A 568 4.47 19.96 -30.05
C MET A 568 5.02 20.58 -31.33
N ILE A 569 4.24 20.44 -32.42
CA ILE A 569 4.60 20.94 -33.75
C ILE A 569 3.52 21.92 -34.22
N TYR A 570 3.94 23.14 -34.53
CA TYR A 570 3.10 24.15 -35.17
C TYR A 570 3.59 24.45 -36.59
N TYR A 571 2.71 24.28 -37.58
CA TYR A 571 2.98 24.60 -38.98
C TYR A 571 2.48 26.00 -39.31
N ARG A 572 3.32 26.81 -39.95
CA ARG A 572 2.97 28.13 -40.51
C ARG A 572 3.55 28.31 -41.91
N SER A 573 3.03 29.29 -42.65
CA SER A 573 3.67 29.76 -43.88
C SER A 573 5.10 30.25 -43.59
N ALA A 574 6.06 29.88 -44.44
CA ALA A 574 7.42 30.44 -44.39
C ALA A 574 7.46 31.92 -44.78
N HIS A 575 6.44 32.41 -45.49
CA HIS A 575 6.29 33.84 -45.77
C HIS A 575 5.97 34.59 -44.47
N GLY A 576 6.84 35.51 -44.07
CA GLY A 576 6.73 36.33 -42.86
C GLY A 576 8.07 36.45 -42.13
N PRO A 577 8.07 36.93 -40.87
CA PRO A 577 9.28 37.15 -40.09
C PRO A 577 10.04 35.84 -39.85
N LYS A 578 11.37 35.93 -39.93
CA LYS A 578 12.28 34.86 -39.52
C LYS A 578 12.21 34.71 -38.00
N ILE A 579 12.10 33.48 -37.54
CA ILE A 579 12.16 33.10 -36.12
C ILE A 579 13.46 32.33 -35.93
N THR A 580 14.23 32.72 -34.91
CA THR A 580 15.42 31.99 -34.46
C THR A 580 15.07 31.07 -33.30
N PHE A 581 15.86 30.02 -33.09
CA PHE A 581 15.80 29.16 -31.91
C PHE A 581 17.19 29.10 -31.24
N PRO A 582 17.27 28.77 -29.94
CA PRO A 582 16.14 28.65 -29.02
C PRO A 582 15.48 30.01 -28.74
N ALA A 583 14.21 30.00 -28.36
CA ALA A 583 13.45 31.22 -28.11
C ALA A 583 12.25 30.99 -27.18
N ARG A 584 11.79 32.04 -26.49
CA ARG A 584 10.52 32.00 -25.75
C ARG A 584 9.35 32.43 -26.64
N LEU A 585 8.26 31.67 -26.64
CA LEU A 585 7.05 31.95 -27.41
C LEU A 585 5.90 32.35 -26.48
N LEU A 586 5.25 33.48 -26.74
CA LEU A 586 3.94 33.83 -26.18
C LEU A 586 2.86 33.60 -27.23
N TRP A 587 1.96 32.66 -26.96
CA TRP A 587 0.90 32.27 -27.87
C TRP A 587 -0.31 33.18 -27.74
N TYR A 588 -0.51 34.04 -28.73
CA TYR A 588 -1.71 34.85 -28.88
C TYR A 588 -2.77 34.05 -29.67
N VAL A 589 -3.90 33.79 -29.03
CA VAL A 589 -4.99 33.03 -29.66
C VAL A 589 -5.89 33.97 -30.45
N SER A 590 -6.03 33.72 -31.75
CA SER A 590 -6.82 34.51 -32.69
C SER A 590 -8.13 33.81 -33.10
N GLY A 591 -9.12 34.63 -33.49
CA GLY A 591 -10.48 34.20 -33.85
C GLY A 591 -11.56 34.94 -33.04
N ASP A 592 -12.81 34.53 -33.20
CA ASP A 592 -13.99 35.20 -32.63
C ASP A 592 -14.73 34.36 -31.57
N GLU A 593 -14.14 33.23 -31.13
CA GLU A 593 -14.68 32.38 -30.08
C GLU A 593 -14.68 33.08 -28.71
N SER A 594 -15.89 33.51 -28.30
CA SER A 594 -16.13 34.32 -27.11
C SER A 594 -15.47 33.76 -25.85
N GLY A 595 -14.54 34.53 -25.26
CA GLY A 595 -13.84 34.18 -24.02
C GLY A 595 -12.59 33.29 -24.22
N PHE A 596 -12.47 32.59 -25.34
CA PHE A 596 -11.26 31.82 -25.65
C PHE A 596 -10.23 32.65 -26.40
N SER A 597 -10.63 33.25 -27.52
CA SER A 597 -9.76 34.00 -28.41
C SER A 597 -9.48 35.43 -27.92
N GLN A 598 -8.62 36.12 -28.68
CA GLN A 598 -8.14 37.49 -28.46
C GLN A 598 -7.32 37.68 -27.17
N ASN A 599 -6.65 36.62 -26.72
CA ASN A 599 -5.85 36.62 -25.50
C ASN A 599 -4.48 35.97 -25.74
N VAL A 600 -3.43 36.41 -25.04
CA VAL A 600 -2.26 35.55 -24.80
C VAL A 600 -2.68 34.49 -23.79
N ARG A 601 -2.53 33.21 -24.12
CA ARG A 601 -2.96 32.07 -23.28
C ARG A 601 -1.84 31.17 -22.81
N ALA A 602 -0.75 31.06 -23.55
CA ALA A 602 0.32 30.13 -23.22
C ALA A 602 1.71 30.71 -23.48
N CYS A 603 2.70 30.17 -22.77
CA CYS A 603 4.13 30.36 -23.02
C CYS A 603 4.76 29.01 -23.40
N SER A 604 5.76 28.96 -24.29
CA SER A 604 6.52 27.75 -24.61
C SER A 604 7.99 28.04 -24.88
N LEU A 605 8.85 27.02 -24.77
CA LEU A 605 10.22 27.05 -25.27
C LEU A 605 10.27 26.51 -26.71
N LEU A 606 10.76 27.31 -27.65
CA LEU A 606 11.05 26.89 -29.02
C LEU A 606 12.42 26.22 -29.05
N GLU A 607 12.47 24.97 -29.50
CA GLU A 607 13.70 24.18 -29.59
C GLU A 607 14.27 24.11 -30.99
N GLU A 608 13.42 24.16 -32.02
CA GLU A 608 13.85 23.99 -33.41
C GLU A 608 12.93 24.74 -34.38
N VAL A 609 13.53 25.39 -35.39
CA VAL A 609 12.83 25.92 -36.56
C VAL A 609 13.33 25.21 -37.81
N GLN A 610 12.42 24.65 -38.60
CA GLN A 610 12.72 24.07 -39.90
C GLN A 610 11.92 24.76 -40.98
N VAL A 611 12.55 25.06 -42.11
CA VAL A 611 11.90 25.58 -43.32
C VAL A 611 12.16 24.61 -44.47
N GLY A 612 11.14 24.30 -45.26
CA GLY A 612 11.26 23.38 -46.38
C GLY A 612 9.91 22.95 -46.96
N LYS A 613 9.93 21.91 -47.79
CA LYS A 613 8.76 21.47 -48.54
C LYS A 613 7.72 20.77 -47.64
N PRO A 614 6.41 21.00 -47.87
CA PRO A 614 5.33 20.41 -47.08
C PRO A 614 5.41 18.90 -46.92
N LYS A 615 5.69 18.16 -48.00
CA LYS A 615 5.76 16.69 -47.97
C LYS A 615 6.83 16.17 -47.03
N ASP A 616 8.03 16.77 -47.04
CA ASP A 616 9.15 16.33 -46.21
C ASP A 616 8.95 16.67 -44.74
N LEU A 617 8.49 17.90 -44.45
CA LEU A 617 8.20 18.33 -43.09
C LEU A 617 7.04 17.53 -42.48
N PHE A 618 5.97 17.28 -43.24
CA PHE A 618 4.86 16.43 -42.79
C PHE A 618 5.34 15.00 -42.51
N ARG A 619 6.05 14.37 -43.45
CA ARG A 619 6.59 13.01 -43.26
C ARG A 619 7.49 12.89 -42.03
N LYS A 620 8.30 13.92 -41.75
CA LYS A 620 9.21 13.98 -40.59
C LYS A 620 8.47 14.13 -39.26
N HIS A 621 7.38 14.92 -39.23
CA HIS A 621 6.75 15.38 -37.99
C HIS A 621 5.32 14.87 -37.74
N GLN A 622 4.72 14.10 -38.66
CA GLN A 622 3.37 13.51 -38.52
C GLN A 622 3.15 12.69 -37.24
N ARG A 623 4.22 12.18 -36.60
CA ARG A 623 4.16 11.45 -35.32
C ARG A 623 4.10 12.36 -34.07
N PHE A 624 4.28 13.67 -34.25
CA PHE A 624 4.28 14.69 -33.19
C PHE A 624 3.19 15.75 -33.38
N GLY A 625 2.59 15.83 -34.58
CA GLY A 625 1.64 16.86 -34.96
C GLY A 625 0.18 16.42 -34.88
N ILE A 626 -0.68 17.36 -34.49
CA ILE A 626 -2.15 17.27 -34.63
C ILE A 626 -2.63 17.53 -36.07
N TYR A 627 -1.77 18.11 -36.91
CA TYR A 627 -2.09 18.50 -38.29
C TYR A 627 -2.18 17.28 -39.20
N GLN A 628 -3.32 17.11 -39.88
CA GLN A 628 -3.44 16.23 -41.04
C GLN A 628 -2.80 16.89 -42.29
N TRP A 629 -2.53 16.10 -43.33
CA TRP A 629 -1.83 16.54 -44.56
C TRP A 629 -2.46 17.78 -45.20
N GLU A 630 -3.79 17.82 -45.25
CA GLU A 630 -4.61 18.89 -45.83
C GLU A 630 -4.34 20.23 -45.12
N ASN A 631 -4.23 20.18 -43.78
CA ASN A 631 -3.93 21.36 -42.95
C ASN A 631 -2.50 21.87 -43.16
N VAL A 632 -1.55 20.99 -43.48
CA VAL A 632 -0.17 21.35 -43.81
C VAL A 632 -0.10 21.98 -45.20
N LEU A 633 -0.81 21.40 -46.17
CA LEU A 633 -0.93 21.93 -47.54
C LEU A 633 -1.64 23.29 -47.58
N GLU A 634 -2.61 23.53 -46.69
CA GLU A 634 -3.24 24.84 -46.48
C GLU A 634 -2.19 25.92 -46.14
N LYS A 635 -1.19 25.61 -45.30
CA LYS A 635 -0.11 26.57 -44.96
C LYS A 635 0.86 26.82 -46.11
N ALA A 636 0.90 25.92 -47.09
CA ALA A 636 1.59 26.08 -48.37
C ALA A 636 0.72 26.74 -49.46
N LYS A 637 -0.50 27.20 -49.11
CA LYS A 637 -1.50 27.77 -50.04
C LYS A 637 -1.91 26.81 -51.16
N GLY A 638 -1.92 25.51 -50.92
CA GLY A 638 -2.30 24.49 -51.92
C GLY A 638 -1.16 23.99 -52.81
N ASP A 639 0.01 24.64 -52.81
CA ASP A 639 1.15 24.26 -53.64
C ASP A 639 2.21 23.50 -52.82
N ILE A 640 2.53 22.26 -53.23
CA ILE A 640 3.55 21.41 -52.61
C ILE A 640 4.98 21.95 -52.79
N ASN A 641 5.19 22.96 -53.64
CA ASN A 641 6.49 23.59 -53.87
C ASN A 641 6.71 24.84 -53.00
N ASN A 642 5.65 25.41 -52.42
CA ASN A 642 5.76 26.53 -51.48
C ASN A 642 6.38 26.06 -50.16
N ASP A 643 7.46 26.71 -49.73
CA ASP A 643 8.06 26.40 -48.43
C ASP A 643 7.14 26.78 -47.27
N ILE A 644 7.10 25.90 -46.28
CA ILE A 644 6.45 26.14 -44.99
C ILE A 644 7.50 26.08 -43.87
N MET A 645 7.11 26.59 -42.71
CA MET A 645 7.94 26.62 -41.52
C MET A 645 7.28 25.81 -40.41
N VAL A 646 8.07 24.91 -39.80
CA VAL A 646 7.74 24.17 -38.59
C VAL A 646 8.41 24.84 -37.39
N LEU A 647 7.62 25.07 -36.35
CA LEU A 647 8.10 25.38 -35.00
C LEU A 647 7.94 24.13 -34.13
N LYS A 648 9.05 23.59 -33.62
CA LYS A 648 9.08 22.52 -32.62
C LYS A 648 9.26 23.16 -31.25
N PHE A 649 8.33 22.90 -30.32
CA PHE A 649 8.35 23.53 -29.01
C PHE A 649 7.94 22.56 -27.89
N THR A 650 8.45 22.84 -26.70
CA THR A 650 8.24 22.08 -25.45
C THR A 650 7.90 23.05 -24.31
N ASN A 651 7.84 22.54 -23.07
CA ASN A 651 7.71 23.36 -21.86
C ASN A 651 6.56 24.37 -21.93
N THR A 652 5.38 23.89 -22.37
CA THR A 652 4.21 24.75 -22.57
C THR A 652 3.46 25.00 -21.26
N GLU A 653 3.32 26.26 -20.90
CA GLU A 653 2.67 26.75 -19.69
C GLU A 653 1.40 27.53 -20.05
N LEU A 654 0.27 27.13 -19.46
CA LEU A 654 -0.97 27.91 -19.54
C LEU A 654 -0.93 29.07 -18.54
N LEU A 655 -1.17 30.28 -19.03
CA LEU A 655 -1.28 31.47 -18.18
C LEU A 655 -2.53 31.37 -17.30
N LYS A 656 -2.35 31.45 -15.98
CA LYS A 656 -3.44 31.44 -15.00
C LYS A 656 -4.43 32.60 -15.20
N LYS A 657 -3.93 33.72 -15.76
CA LYS A 657 -4.69 34.92 -16.11
C LYS A 657 -4.44 35.28 -17.59
N PRO A 658 -5.23 34.76 -18.56
CA PRO A 658 -5.03 35.07 -19.98
C PRO A 658 -5.08 36.58 -20.26
N ILE A 659 -4.05 37.09 -20.95
CA ILE A 659 -3.88 38.53 -21.18
C ILE A 659 -4.68 38.97 -22.41
N LYS A 660 -5.83 39.62 -22.15
CA LYS A 660 -6.73 40.14 -23.19
C LYS A 660 -6.03 41.14 -24.11
N LEU A 661 -6.40 41.15 -25.40
CA LEU A 661 -5.84 42.05 -26.42
C LEU A 661 -5.78 43.52 -25.98
N LYS A 662 -6.81 44.03 -25.29
CA LYS A 662 -6.80 45.40 -24.76
C LYS A 662 -5.67 45.64 -23.75
N ARG A 663 -5.41 44.69 -22.83
CA ARG A 663 -4.29 44.80 -21.87
C ARG A 663 -2.96 44.61 -22.58
N LEU A 664 -2.87 43.66 -23.51
CA LEU A 664 -1.67 43.41 -24.31
C LEU A 664 -1.22 44.67 -25.06
N ASN A 665 -2.15 45.36 -25.74
CA ASN A 665 -1.87 46.63 -26.42
C ASN A 665 -1.40 47.71 -25.44
N ASN A 666 -2.00 47.80 -24.25
CA ASN A 666 -1.55 48.74 -23.22
C ASN A 666 -0.11 48.45 -22.75
N ILE A 667 0.27 47.17 -22.55
CA ILE A 667 1.64 46.80 -22.17
C ILE A 667 2.64 47.23 -23.26
N PHE A 668 2.33 47.00 -24.53
CA PHE A 668 3.19 47.43 -25.64
C PHE A 668 3.35 48.96 -25.73
N LEU A 669 2.29 49.73 -25.42
CA LEU A 669 2.33 51.18 -25.31
C LEU A 669 3.15 51.64 -24.10
N GLU A 670 2.86 51.11 -22.90
CA GLU A 670 3.58 51.37 -21.64
C GLU A 670 5.09 51.15 -21.80
N MET A 671 5.49 50.11 -22.51
CA MET A 671 6.89 49.71 -22.70
C MET A 671 7.53 50.24 -24.00
N SER A 672 6.83 51.13 -24.72
CA SER A 672 7.30 51.79 -25.95
C SER A 672 7.81 50.81 -27.01
N GLN A 673 7.10 49.71 -27.24
CA GLN A 673 7.43 48.72 -28.27
C GLN A 673 6.30 48.60 -29.31
N LYS A 674 6.66 48.63 -30.59
CA LYS A 674 5.70 48.40 -31.68
C LYS A 674 5.22 46.94 -31.66
N TYR A 675 3.94 46.72 -31.96
CA TYR A 675 3.31 45.41 -32.00
C TYR A 675 2.33 45.28 -33.17
N GLN A 676 2.29 44.10 -33.80
CA GLN A 676 1.35 43.73 -34.86
C GLN A 676 0.90 42.28 -34.68
N ILE A 677 -0.39 42.07 -34.47
CA ILE A 677 -0.97 40.79 -34.06
C ILE A 677 -0.93 39.72 -35.17
N GLN A 678 -0.93 40.13 -36.43
CA GLN A 678 -1.23 39.25 -37.58
C GLN A 678 -0.09 38.28 -37.96
N GLN A 679 1.13 38.50 -37.46
CA GLN A 679 2.32 37.69 -37.77
C GLN A 679 3.19 37.55 -36.52
N PRO A 680 4.07 36.54 -36.43
CA PRO A 680 4.99 36.43 -35.30
C PRO A 680 5.87 37.68 -35.15
N GLN A 681 5.86 38.33 -33.98
CA GLN A 681 6.65 39.53 -33.73
C GLN A 681 7.76 39.25 -32.72
N PRO A 682 9.03 39.62 -33.00
CA PRO A 682 10.05 39.65 -31.96
C PRO A 682 9.68 40.70 -30.91
N ILE A 683 9.89 40.36 -29.65
CA ILE A 683 9.66 41.25 -28.51
C ILE A 683 10.92 41.30 -27.65
N ARG A 684 11.14 42.43 -26.97
CA ARG A 684 12.22 42.54 -26.00
C ARG A 684 11.93 41.64 -24.80
N ASN A 685 13.00 41.23 -24.12
CA ASN A 685 12.95 40.37 -22.94
C ASN A 685 12.12 40.98 -21.79
N ASP A 686 12.29 42.27 -21.50
CA ASP A 686 11.51 43.00 -20.49
C ASP A 686 9.99 42.95 -20.79
N VAL A 687 9.60 43.12 -22.06
CA VAL A 687 8.20 43.04 -22.49
C VAL A 687 7.65 41.62 -22.37
N PHE A 688 8.45 40.60 -22.72
CA PHE A 688 8.08 39.19 -22.49
C PHE A 688 7.82 38.93 -21.01
N LEU A 689 8.77 39.30 -20.14
CA LEU A 689 8.70 39.04 -18.70
C LEU A 689 7.52 39.78 -18.05
N LYS A 690 7.20 40.99 -18.51
CA LYS A 690 6.01 41.74 -18.07
C LYS A 690 4.70 41.01 -18.40
N ILE A 691 4.55 40.51 -19.63
CA ILE A 691 3.36 39.77 -20.06
C ILE A 691 3.25 38.43 -19.33
N TYR A 692 4.35 37.69 -19.22
CA TYR A 692 4.42 36.41 -18.49
C TYR A 692 4.09 36.59 -17.01
N SER A 693 4.65 37.63 -16.37
CA SER A 693 4.40 37.95 -14.96
C SER A 693 2.93 38.23 -14.67
N GLU A 694 2.30 39.13 -15.45
CA GLU A 694 0.85 39.42 -15.30
C GLU A 694 -0.04 38.22 -15.62
N GLY A 695 0.44 37.28 -16.42
CA GLY A 695 -0.29 36.07 -16.79
C GLY A 695 -0.18 34.91 -15.79
N MET A 696 0.92 34.83 -15.03
CA MET A 696 1.25 33.69 -14.15
C MET A 696 1.05 33.98 -12.66
N PHE A 697 1.21 35.23 -12.23
CA PHE A 697 1.17 35.67 -10.83
C PHE A 697 0.00 36.62 -10.56
#